data_AF-A0A017RSQ6-F1
#
_entry.id   AF-A0A017RSQ6-F1
#
_cell.length_a   1.000
_cell.length_b   1.000
_cell.length_c   1.000
_cell.angle_alpha   90.00
_cell.angle_beta   90.00
_cell.angle_gamma   90.00
#
_symmetry.space_group_name_H-M   'P 1'
#
loop_
_entity.id
_entity.type
_entity.pdbx_description
1 polymer ?
#
loop_
_entity_poly.entity_id
_entity_poly.type
_entity_poly.pdbx_seq_one_letter_code
_entity_poly.pdbx_strand_id
1 'polypeptide(L)'
;MEIKKIEVSIPILEFKNKVTHFVSRKPTAIEWAILETIKRFGLDSQFGKISVDVDEFFKEVLKVPDTEKLVKPCIVELMELKVLEYMEYDIRLDKLKISDLKLTNEGRNLLVKGVLPAKSTDDIIELLYNPIKNEVVEKKKEKFLLDEPNENALKYFNLNIYPEQEMIDFLKELKDKNKIYWLDTTSDIQSIQELERKLKWKIEKTSLNILEDGEIRLIFNDADYNKYFSNELSSDDIKMLLKIDKNAEENKDSYDIPFYEAKNIINKVSKFLDDKNLMQEVKNMVKNGNINIINKNKAISYQEVYNIFKLNEGENKLICVFDDNIDVSLQWDAKTNNILLCIPEKFTNEEFCYLNEKKDNIYIANISAYCKLNRIELPLAFVYKPNNFDISYILNNLKMYIEKYSNNNFEMIVIKGFWQDSQQVWNDIVDKILRDNKKILKEKIGCLMEAKKRLSMIKKRDDFTWREDMLKIIELSVQNIEFATIEDVANFLKEIPVNFIVNDSDLNSKFLTILISKINFIETLDELNKFYSLLSEINMPKDIVKKVCFPSNLYNEKIILELINIYKNESLTVTLKSFTSCEESFKKLKDLEIKLKRELKIDSLIDFYNTNEFKKTIINNIEDIIGLCEQWIEIWNSIVSRIEYFEHMALHSELEKINCNTRKYYNFIKKYDNKISNRYKEVYIIDTDVLISMPHVISKFDTTDYVIIPKKVIDELDNEKDVEKSTEVRRNAQLALTELIKYVQENKVVIIEDDKDLLPDDWSIITDNSILSIALKYKTANPFIVTNNQEFKTKILDKNIRIIDLDKLIKMKSKNYGINVKDKSNDKMNKQKYKKKNK
;
A
#
# COMPACT_ATOMS: atom_id res chain seq x y z
N MET A 1 -21.60 21.21 -28.53
CA MET A 1 -20.99 19.99 -27.96
C MET A 1 -20.04 19.39 -28.99
N GLU A 2 -18.77 19.19 -28.64
CA GLU A 2 -17.74 18.69 -29.55
C GLU A 2 -17.92 17.19 -29.85
N ILE A 3 -17.91 16.83 -31.13
CA ILE A 3 -17.90 15.44 -31.62
C ILE A 3 -16.45 15.00 -31.86
N LYS A 4 -15.70 15.80 -32.65
CA LYS A 4 -14.39 15.42 -33.17
C LYS A 4 -13.56 16.65 -33.52
N LYS A 5 -12.27 16.59 -33.24
CA LYS A 5 -11.28 17.58 -33.73
C LYS A 5 -10.76 17.17 -35.09
N ILE A 6 -10.73 18.13 -36.00
CA ILE A 6 -10.41 17.90 -37.41
C ILE A 6 -9.44 18.98 -37.89
N GLU A 7 -8.57 18.62 -38.81
CA GLU A 7 -7.74 19.55 -39.55
C GLU A 7 -8.32 19.69 -40.96
N VAL A 8 -8.68 20.91 -41.34
CA VAL A 8 -9.29 21.23 -42.64
C VAL A 8 -8.30 22.06 -43.46
N SER A 9 -8.21 21.75 -44.76
CA SER A 9 -7.37 22.51 -45.69
C SER A 9 -8.14 23.71 -46.23
N ILE A 10 -7.61 24.91 -46.00
CA ILE A 10 -8.14 26.18 -46.53
C ILE A 10 -7.29 26.63 -47.71
N PRO A 11 -7.89 26.95 -48.86
CA PRO A 11 -7.14 27.41 -50.01
C PRO A 11 -6.65 28.84 -49.82
N ILE A 12 -5.41 29.08 -50.25
CA ILE A 12 -4.78 30.39 -50.32
C ILE A 12 -4.31 30.56 -51.77
N LEU A 13 -4.72 31.66 -52.39
CA LEU A 13 -4.33 31.98 -53.76
C LEU A 13 -3.05 32.80 -53.73
N GLU A 14 -1.99 32.27 -54.34
CA GLU A 14 -0.73 32.95 -54.54
C GLU A 14 -0.74 33.59 -55.93
N PHE A 15 -0.65 34.92 -55.97
CA PHE A 15 -0.63 35.70 -57.20
C PHE A 15 0.73 36.34 -57.41
N LYS A 16 1.26 36.16 -58.61
CA LYS A 16 2.37 36.94 -59.12
C LYS A 16 1.79 38.04 -59.99
N ASN A 17 2.02 39.28 -59.58
CA ASN A 17 1.40 40.45 -60.19
C ASN A 17 2.45 41.37 -60.78
N LYS A 18 2.11 41.97 -61.92
CA LYS A 18 2.82 43.09 -62.52
C LYS A 18 2.17 44.38 -62.03
N VAL A 19 2.90 45.20 -61.29
CA VAL A 19 2.45 46.51 -60.80
C VAL A 19 3.12 47.58 -61.63
N THR A 20 2.31 48.39 -62.31
CA THR A 20 2.79 49.61 -62.97
C THR A 20 2.61 50.77 -62.00
N HIS A 21 3.70 51.44 -61.67
CA HIS A 21 3.72 52.55 -60.71
C HIS A 21 4.70 53.64 -61.14
N PHE A 22 4.60 54.82 -60.54
CA PHE A 22 5.66 55.82 -60.60
C PHE A 22 5.92 56.41 -59.22
N VAL A 23 7.13 56.90 -59.00
CA VAL A 23 7.50 57.64 -57.78
C VAL A 23 7.59 59.12 -58.13
N SER A 24 6.88 59.98 -57.41
CA SER A 24 6.93 61.41 -57.67
C SER A 24 8.31 61.97 -57.32
N ARG A 25 8.95 62.68 -58.26
CA ARG A 25 10.27 63.30 -58.09
C ARG A 25 10.18 64.82 -58.02
N LYS A 26 11.24 65.46 -57.51
CA LYS A 26 11.37 66.91 -57.69
C LYS A 26 11.69 67.24 -59.16
N PRO A 27 11.09 68.30 -59.73
CA PRO A 27 11.49 68.81 -61.04
C PRO A 27 12.95 69.25 -61.01
N THR A 28 13.65 69.05 -62.12
CA THR A 28 14.98 69.63 -62.33
C THR A 28 14.88 71.16 -62.42
N ALA A 29 16.01 71.86 -62.26
CA ALA A 29 16.03 73.32 -62.34
C ALA A 29 15.46 73.86 -63.66
N ILE A 30 15.71 73.18 -64.78
CA ILE A 30 15.22 73.59 -66.11
C ILE A 30 13.73 73.30 -66.26
N GLU A 31 13.25 72.12 -65.85
CA GLU A 31 11.82 71.80 -65.86
C GLU A 31 11.03 72.78 -64.98
N TRP A 32 11.54 73.08 -63.78
CA TRP A 32 10.93 74.07 -62.90
C TRP A 32 10.88 75.46 -63.54
N ALA A 33 11.99 75.88 -64.17
CA ALA A 33 12.05 77.15 -64.88
C ALA A 33 11.02 77.21 -66.03
N ILE A 34 10.86 76.13 -66.80
CA ILE A 34 9.84 76.01 -67.86
C ILE A 34 8.44 76.16 -67.27
N LEU A 35 8.10 75.36 -66.25
CA LEU A 35 6.76 75.34 -65.66
C LEU A 35 6.39 76.69 -65.01
N GLU A 36 7.32 77.30 -64.27
CA GLU A 36 7.12 78.60 -63.63
C GLU A 36 7.04 79.74 -64.66
N THR A 37 7.82 79.67 -65.75
CA THR A 37 7.73 80.62 -66.87
C THR A 37 6.35 80.56 -67.51
N ILE A 38 5.89 79.36 -67.90
CA ILE A 38 4.56 79.18 -68.51
C ILE A 38 3.46 79.67 -67.56
N LYS A 39 3.56 79.37 -66.27
CA LYS A 39 2.62 79.85 -65.25
C LYS A 39 2.58 81.38 -65.17
N ARG A 40 3.74 82.06 -65.16
CA ARG A 40 3.82 83.53 -65.05
C ARG A 40 3.31 84.23 -66.31
N PHE A 41 3.72 83.76 -67.48
CA PHE A 41 3.25 84.30 -68.75
C PHE A 41 1.76 84.01 -69.00
N GLY A 42 1.22 82.93 -68.42
CA GLY A 42 -0.20 82.60 -68.49
C GLY A 42 -1.11 83.34 -67.50
N LEU A 43 -0.59 83.84 -66.38
CA LEU A 43 -1.37 84.50 -65.32
C LEU A 43 -1.24 86.02 -65.29
N ASP A 44 -0.09 86.57 -65.67
CA ASP A 44 0.20 87.99 -65.48
C ASP A 44 -0.13 88.80 -66.75
N SER A 45 -1.06 89.76 -66.61
CA SER A 45 -1.56 90.60 -67.71
C SER A 45 -0.49 91.45 -68.40
N GLN A 46 0.67 91.65 -67.76
CA GLN A 46 1.80 92.37 -68.33
C GLN A 46 2.70 91.46 -69.19
N PHE A 47 2.94 90.22 -68.75
CA PHE A 47 3.79 89.26 -69.47
C PHE A 47 3.04 88.49 -70.56
N GLY A 48 1.75 88.24 -70.40
CA GLY A 48 0.94 87.53 -71.40
C GLY A 48 0.73 88.27 -72.73
N LYS A 49 1.08 89.56 -72.80
CA LYS A 49 1.06 90.37 -74.05
C LYS A 49 2.39 90.30 -74.81
N ILE A 50 3.43 89.75 -74.20
CA ILE A 50 4.78 89.67 -74.77
C ILE A 50 4.88 88.36 -75.54
N SER A 51 4.97 88.45 -76.86
CA SER A 51 5.18 87.31 -77.75
C SER A 51 6.68 87.05 -77.88
N VAL A 52 7.25 86.24 -76.98
CA VAL A 52 8.66 85.82 -77.02
C VAL A 52 8.73 84.31 -77.27
N ASP A 53 9.68 83.94 -78.13
CA ASP A 53 9.96 82.56 -78.47
C ASP A 53 10.70 81.87 -77.32
N VAL A 54 10.42 80.58 -77.10
CA VAL A 54 11.00 79.78 -76.01
C VAL A 54 12.52 79.78 -76.11
N ASP A 55 13.08 79.66 -77.32
CA ASP A 55 14.53 79.72 -77.55
C ASP A 55 15.11 81.05 -77.07
N GLU A 56 14.53 82.17 -77.52
CA GLU A 56 14.99 83.51 -77.19
C GLU A 56 14.93 83.78 -75.68
N PHE A 57 13.82 83.40 -75.02
CA PHE A 57 13.69 83.63 -73.58
C PHE A 57 14.73 82.83 -72.77
N PHE A 58 14.84 81.53 -73.02
CA PHE A 58 15.77 80.70 -72.23
C PHE A 58 17.22 81.05 -72.52
N LYS A 59 17.56 81.37 -73.78
CA LYS A 59 18.92 81.70 -74.19
C LYS A 59 19.34 83.13 -73.82
N GLU A 60 18.49 84.12 -74.07
CA GLU A 60 18.86 85.52 -73.88
C GLU A 60 18.46 86.08 -72.52
N VAL A 61 17.33 85.64 -71.93
CA VAL A 61 16.88 86.13 -70.62
C VAL A 61 17.44 85.28 -69.49
N LEU A 62 17.27 83.96 -69.57
CA LEU A 62 17.76 83.04 -68.53
C LEU A 62 19.21 82.58 -68.74
N LYS A 63 19.85 82.99 -69.85
CA LYS A 63 21.25 82.68 -70.19
C LYS A 63 21.56 81.17 -70.20
N VAL A 64 20.61 80.35 -70.65
CA VAL A 64 20.79 78.92 -70.89
C VAL A 64 21.57 78.72 -72.21
N PRO A 65 22.73 78.06 -72.20
CA PRO A 65 23.66 78.08 -73.34
C PRO A 65 23.17 77.33 -74.59
N ASP A 66 22.69 76.08 -74.44
CA ASP A 66 22.21 75.23 -75.54
C ASP A 66 20.77 74.76 -75.24
N THR A 67 19.82 75.58 -75.65
CA THR A 67 18.37 75.41 -75.46
C THR A 67 17.82 74.19 -76.20
N GLU A 68 18.30 73.88 -77.40
CA GLU A 68 17.91 72.67 -78.14
C GLU A 68 18.32 71.38 -77.42
N LYS A 69 19.47 71.36 -76.71
CA LYS A 69 19.87 70.18 -75.92
C LYS A 69 19.35 70.16 -74.49
N LEU A 70 19.08 71.31 -73.89
CA LEU A 70 18.76 71.40 -72.45
C LEU A 70 17.28 71.70 -72.18
N VAL A 71 16.60 72.46 -73.04
CA VAL A 71 15.22 72.91 -72.83
C VAL A 71 14.25 72.05 -73.64
N LYS A 72 14.54 71.76 -74.92
CA LYS A 72 13.65 70.96 -75.77
C LYS A 72 13.36 69.56 -75.20
N PRO A 73 14.36 68.78 -74.71
CA PRO A 73 14.06 67.46 -74.14
C PRO A 73 13.17 67.55 -72.90
N CYS A 74 13.33 68.59 -72.07
CA CYS A 74 12.46 68.82 -70.90
C CYS A 74 11.03 69.18 -71.30
N ILE A 75 10.83 69.99 -72.35
CA ILE A 75 9.46 70.29 -72.84
C ILE A 75 8.80 69.02 -73.38
N VAL A 76 9.53 68.24 -74.18
CA VAL A 76 9.04 66.95 -74.69
C VAL A 76 8.69 66.01 -73.53
N GLU A 77 9.55 65.86 -72.53
CA GLU A 77 9.31 65.01 -71.36
C GLU A 77 8.09 65.48 -70.55
N LEU A 78 7.95 66.79 -70.31
CA LEU A 78 6.79 67.35 -69.62
C LEU A 78 5.47 67.16 -70.41
N MET A 79 5.54 67.13 -71.74
CA MET A 79 4.40 66.76 -72.60
C MET A 79 4.10 65.27 -72.53
N GLU A 80 5.12 64.38 -72.55
CA GLU A 80 4.95 62.93 -72.35
C GLU A 80 4.29 62.62 -70.99
N LEU A 81 4.68 63.36 -69.95
CA LEU A 81 4.09 63.28 -68.61
C LEU A 81 2.72 63.96 -68.50
N LYS A 82 2.17 64.52 -69.59
CA LYS A 82 0.89 65.26 -69.66
C LYS A 82 0.81 66.45 -68.68
N VAL A 83 1.95 66.99 -68.29
CA VAL A 83 2.07 68.21 -67.47
C VAL A 83 1.87 69.45 -68.35
N LEU A 84 2.32 69.37 -69.60
CA LEU A 84 2.18 70.40 -70.63
C LEU A 84 1.36 69.91 -71.82
N GLU A 85 0.61 70.83 -72.41
CA GLU A 85 -0.13 70.66 -73.66
C GLU A 85 0.38 71.64 -74.72
N TYR A 86 0.61 71.12 -75.92
CA TYR A 86 0.93 71.86 -77.13
C TYR A 86 0.31 71.16 -78.34
N MET A 87 -0.18 71.94 -79.31
CA MET A 87 -1.03 71.45 -80.40
C MET A 87 -0.24 70.83 -81.57
N GLU A 88 1.06 71.08 -81.70
CA GLU A 88 1.89 70.56 -82.80
C GLU A 88 2.90 69.51 -82.31
N TYR A 89 3.14 68.48 -83.12
CA TYR A 89 4.05 67.37 -82.77
C TYR A 89 5.54 67.68 -83.03
N ASP A 90 5.86 68.61 -83.93
CA ASP A 90 7.24 68.97 -84.27
C ASP A 90 7.66 70.26 -83.55
N ILE A 91 8.42 70.12 -82.47
CA ILE A 91 8.82 71.24 -81.60
C ILE A 91 10.08 71.92 -82.16
N ARG A 92 9.89 73.14 -82.68
CA ARG A 92 10.98 74.05 -83.05
C ARG A 92 11.02 75.22 -82.07
N LEU A 93 12.04 75.26 -81.20
CA LEU A 93 12.10 76.22 -80.09
C LEU A 93 12.17 77.68 -80.57
N ASP A 94 12.77 77.91 -81.73
CA ASP A 94 12.91 79.22 -82.40
C ASP A 94 11.59 79.77 -82.97
N LYS A 95 10.53 78.95 -82.99
CA LYS A 95 9.20 79.32 -83.49
C LYS A 95 8.09 79.08 -82.47
N LEU A 96 8.40 78.37 -81.40
CA LEU A 96 7.46 78.05 -80.33
C LEU A 96 7.39 79.23 -79.38
N LYS A 97 6.22 79.88 -79.26
CA LYS A 97 6.05 80.96 -78.28
C LYS A 97 5.73 80.38 -76.92
N ILE A 98 6.17 81.07 -75.87
CA ILE A 98 5.84 80.68 -74.48
C ILE A 98 4.32 80.61 -74.28
N SER A 99 3.55 81.50 -74.94
CA SER A 99 2.09 81.55 -74.89
C SER A 99 1.39 80.33 -75.50
N ASP A 100 2.09 79.58 -76.35
CA ASP A 100 1.52 78.44 -77.06
C ASP A 100 1.53 77.18 -76.18
N LEU A 101 2.40 77.15 -75.15
CA LEU A 101 2.46 76.09 -74.15
C LEU A 101 1.45 76.33 -73.03
N LYS A 102 0.67 75.31 -72.68
CA LYS A 102 -0.30 75.39 -71.59
C LYS A 102 -0.05 74.32 -70.53
N LEU A 103 -0.10 74.73 -69.26
CA LEU A 103 -0.15 73.79 -68.15
C LEU A 103 -1.53 73.13 -68.11
N THR A 104 -1.54 71.80 -68.10
CA THR A 104 -2.75 71.01 -67.87
C THR A 104 -3.27 71.22 -66.44
N ASN A 105 -4.51 70.84 -66.15
CA ASN A 105 -5.04 70.92 -64.78
C ASN A 105 -4.19 70.12 -63.80
N GLU A 106 -3.70 68.94 -64.22
CA GLU A 106 -2.79 68.11 -63.45
C GLU A 106 -1.41 68.77 -63.31
N GLY A 107 -0.87 69.33 -64.39
CA GLY A 107 0.41 70.03 -64.37
C GLY A 107 0.42 71.25 -63.44
N ARG A 108 -0.69 71.98 -63.34
CA ARG A 108 -0.85 73.07 -62.34
C ARG A 108 -0.82 72.55 -60.91
N ASN A 109 -1.52 71.45 -60.65
CA ASN A 109 -1.57 70.85 -59.30
C ASN A 109 -0.19 70.31 -58.88
N LEU A 110 0.52 69.65 -59.81
CA LEU A 110 1.87 69.12 -59.61
C LEU A 110 2.88 70.26 -59.37
N LEU A 111 2.79 71.34 -60.14
CA LEU A 111 3.61 72.54 -59.96
C LEU A 111 3.40 73.18 -58.57
N VAL A 112 2.15 73.27 -58.10
CA VAL A 112 1.85 73.76 -56.73
C VAL A 112 2.46 72.85 -55.67
N LYS A 113 2.42 71.53 -55.87
CA LYS A 113 2.99 70.54 -54.95
C LYS A 113 4.53 70.43 -55.03
N GLY A 114 5.16 71.03 -56.04
CA GLY A 114 6.61 70.98 -56.22
C GLY A 114 7.15 69.63 -56.67
N VAL A 115 6.32 68.78 -57.30
CA VAL A 115 6.66 67.41 -57.70
C VAL A 115 6.23 67.13 -59.13
N LEU A 116 6.92 66.21 -59.79
CA LEU A 116 6.56 65.65 -61.10
C LEU A 116 6.51 64.14 -61.02
N PRO A 117 5.59 63.47 -61.72
CA PRO A 117 5.62 62.03 -61.87
C PRO A 117 6.93 61.61 -62.56
N ALA A 118 7.60 60.58 -62.05
CA ALA A 118 8.61 59.91 -62.84
C ALA A 118 7.95 59.10 -63.97
N LYS A 119 8.76 58.58 -64.91
CA LYS A 119 8.27 57.62 -65.89
C LYS A 119 7.75 56.38 -65.16
N SER A 120 6.61 55.88 -65.61
CA SER A 120 6.04 54.65 -65.06
C SER A 120 7.01 53.49 -65.23
N THR A 121 7.16 52.71 -64.17
CA THR A 121 7.97 51.50 -64.10
C THR A 121 7.10 50.30 -63.76
N ASP A 122 7.48 49.14 -64.28
CA ASP A 122 6.82 47.87 -64.03
C ASP A 122 7.64 47.04 -63.03
N ASP A 123 7.02 46.61 -61.93
CA ASP A 123 7.62 45.73 -60.93
C ASP A 123 6.78 44.46 -60.76
N ILE A 124 7.45 43.36 -60.41
CA ILE A 124 6.78 42.09 -60.13
C ILE A 124 6.73 41.87 -58.61
N ILE A 125 5.54 41.62 -58.09
CA ILE A 125 5.33 41.31 -56.68
C ILE A 125 4.53 40.00 -56.52
N GLU A 126 4.80 39.28 -55.43
CA GLU A 126 4.06 38.07 -55.06
C GLU A 126 3.22 38.35 -53.81
N LEU A 127 1.90 38.19 -53.93
CA LEU A 127 0.93 38.40 -52.86
C LEU A 127 0.10 37.13 -52.63
N LEU A 128 -0.24 36.87 -51.37
CA LEU A 128 -1.16 35.81 -51.01
C LEU A 128 -2.54 36.41 -50.74
N TYR A 129 -3.59 35.73 -51.16
CA TYR A 129 -4.96 36.12 -50.91
C TYR A 129 -5.74 34.98 -50.27
N ASN A 130 -6.43 35.30 -49.17
CA ASN A 130 -7.35 34.41 -48.50
C ASN A 130 -8.78 34.68 -49.00
N PRO A 131 -9.35 33.80 -49.86
CA PRO A 131 -10.67 34.02 -50.47
C PRO A 131 -11.82 33.95 -49.46
N ILE A 132 -11.61 33.40 -48.26
CA ILE A 132 -12.65 33.32 -47.23
C ILE A 132 -12.71 34.62 -46.42
N LYS A 133 -11.53 35.14 -46.04
CA LYS A 133 -11.41 36.38 -45.24
C LYS A 133 -11.50 37.65 -46.07
N ASN A 134 -11.38 37.53 -47.39
CA ASN A 134 -11.15 38.65 -48.30
C ASN A 134 -9.95 39.50 -47.88
N GLU A 135 -8.84 38.85 -47.54
CA GLU A 135 -7.63 39.50 -47.01
C GLU A 135 -6.41 39.16 -47.88
N VAL A 136 -5.61 40.18 -48.18
CA VAL A 136 -4.32 40.04 -48.86
C VAL A 136 -3.21 40.09 -47.83
N VAL A 137 -2.28 39.14 -47.88
CA VAL A 137 -1.13 39.05 -46.98
C VAL A 137 0.17 38.85 -47.73
N GLU A 138 1.28 39.30 -47.13
CA GLU A 138 2.62 39.05 -47.66
C GLU A 138 2.98 37.57 -47.56
N LYS A 139 3.56 37.01 -48.63
CA LYS A 139 4.09 35.65 -48.66
C LYS A 139 5.08 35.33 -47.53
N LYS A 140 5.83 36.32 -47.05
CA LYS A 140 6.79 36.16 -45.94
C LYS A 140 6.13 35.93 -44.57
N LYS A 141 4.85 36.31 -44.40
CA LYS A 141 4.14 36.21 -43.12
C LYS A 141 3.53 34.83 -42.88
N GLU A 142 3.15 34.12 -43.93
CA GLU A 142 2.57 32.77 -43.84
C GLU A 142 3.68 31.73 -44.04
N LYS A 143 4.06 31.06 -42.94
CA LYS A 143 4.98 29.92 -43.00
C LYS A 143 4.16 28.63 -43.08
N PHE A 144 4.62 27.66 -43.86
CA PHE A 144 4.03 26.31 -43.99
C PHE A 144 2.72 26.21 -44.81
N LEU A 145 2.76 26.68 -46.07
CA LEU A 145 1.73 26.37 -47.06
C LEU A 145 2.07 25.07 -47.80
N LEU A 146 1.06 24.24 -48.06
CA LEU A 146 1.19 22.99 -48.81
C LEU A 146 0.80 23.18 -50.28
N ASP A 147 1.38 22.33 -51.15
CA ASP A 147 1.04 22.26 -52.57
C ASP A 147 -0.28 21.50 -52.81
N GLU A 148 -0.58 20.52 -51.97
CA GLU A 148 -1.79 19.70 -52.04
C GLU A 148 -2.56 19.76 -50.71
N PRO A 149 -3.90 19.62 -50.73
CA PRO A 149 -4.70 19.59 -49.51
C PRO A 149 -4.58 18.24 -48.80
N ASN A 150 -4.99 18.20 -47.53
CA ASN A 150 -5.19 16.95 -46.79
C ASN A 150 -6.46 16.20 -47.25
N GLU A 151 -6.68 14.99 -46.70
CA GLU A 151 -7.86 14.15 -46.97
C GLU A 151 -9.21 14.85 -46.68
N ASN A 152 -9.20 15.93 -45.90
CA ASN A 152 -10.39 16.68 -45.47
C ASN A 152 -10.55 18.01 -46.24
N ALA A 153 -10.13 18.05 -47.50
CA ALA A 153 -10.29 19.21 -48.38
C ALA A 153 -11.77 19.45 -48.70
N LEU A 154 -12.31 20.59 -48.27
CA LEU A 154 -13.64 21.02 -48.69
C LEU A 154 -13.56 21.58 -50.11
N LYS A 155 -14.64 21.46 -50.90
CA LYS A 155 -14.63 21.80 -52.34
C LYS A 155 -15.30 23.12 -52.69
N TYR A 156 -15.83 23.82 -51.69
CA TYR A 156 -16.67 25.00 -51.87
C TYR A 156 -15.85 26.26 -51.69
N PHE A 157 -15.02 26.60 -52.67
CA PHE A 157 -14.24 27.82 -52.67
C PHE A 157 -14.32 28.49 -54.05
N ASN A 158 -14.59 29.80 -54.07
CA ASN A 158 -14.48 30.55 -55.31
C ASN A 158 -13.02 30.92 -55.55
N LEU A 159 -12.34 30.08 -56.34
CA LEU A 159 -10.92 30.25 -56.68
C LEU A 159 -10.70 31.08 -57.96
N ASN A 160 -11.79 31.44 -58.65
CA ASN A 160 -11.77 32.25 -59.87
C ASN A 160 -11.95 33.75 -59.57
N ILE A 161 -11.37 34.21 -58.46
CA ILE A 161 -11.40 35.63 -58.03
C ILE A 161 -10.00 36.20 -58.18
N TYR A 162 -9.90 37.38 -58.80
CA TYR A 162 -8.69 38.21 -58.77
C TYR A 162 -9.00 39.49 -57.96
N PRO A 163 -8.46 39.63 -56.74
CA PRO A 163 -8.82 40.71 -55.80
C PRO A 163 -7.98 41.96 -56.06
N GLU A 164 -8.17 42.56 -57.25
CA GLU A 164 -7.38 43.71 -57.72
C GLU A 164 -7.40 44.88 -56.73
N GLN A 165 -8.60 45.25 -56.27
CA GLN A 165 -8.79 46.40 -55.39
C GLN A 165 -8.20 46.16 -54.01
N GLU A 166 -8.41 44.98 -53.43
CA GLU A 166 -7.85 44.59 -52.14
C GLU A 166 -6.32 44.55 -52.19
N MET A 167 -5.72 44.11 -53.31
CA MET A 167 -4.27 44.15 -53.49
C MET A 167 -3.75 45.58 -53.58
N ILE A 168 -4.43 46.47 -54.32
CA ILE A 168 -4.05 47.89 -54.40
C ILE A 168 -4.14 48.54 -53.02
N ASP A 169 -5.24 48.31 -52.28
CA ASP A 169 -5.44 48.92 -50.97
C ASP A 169 -4.44 48.36 -49.94
N PHE A 170 -4.13 47.06 -50.00
CA PHE A 170 -3.05 46.47 -49.22
C PHE A 170 -1.69 47.12 -49.53
N LEU A 171 -1.36 47.36 -50.80
CA LEU A 171 -0.13 48.06 -51.17
C LEU A 171 -0.12 49.52 -50.69
N LYS A 172 -1.25 50.24 -50.75
CA LYS A 172 -1.34 51.60 -50.19
C LYS A 172 -1.08 51.60 -48.68
N GLU A 173 -1.60 50.62 -47.94
CA GLU A 173 -1.33 50.47 -46.51
C GLU A 173 0.13 50.12 -46.19
N LEU A 174 0.88 49.59 -47.16
CA LEU A 174 2.29 49.24 -47.00
C LEU A 174 3.26 50.38 -47.29
N LYS A 175 2.79 51.55 -47.75
CA LYS A 175 3.62 52.74 -47.93
C LYS A 175 4.41 53.07 -46.65
N ASP A 176 5.69 53.39 -46.83
CA ASP A 176 6.68 53.73 -45.78
C ASP A 176 7.05 52.62 -44.78
N LYS A 177 6.64 51.37 -45.02
CA LYS A 177 7.04 50.23 -44.16
C LYS A 177 8.38 49.60 -44.56
N ASN A 178 9.12 50.18 -45.52
CA ASN A 178 10.41 49.70 -46.07
C ASN A 178 10.41 48.22 -46.52
N LYS A 179 9.26 47.70 -46.97
CA LYS A 179 9.10 46.30 -47.38
C LYS A 179 9.27 46.06 -48.87
N ILE A 180 8.88 47.04 -49.67
CA ILE A 180 8.97 47.05 -51.13
C ILE A 180 9.76 48.30 -51.48
N TYR A 181 10.83 48.15 -52.25
CA TYR A 181 11.86 49.19 -52.39
C TYR A 181 11.36 50.46 -53.09
N TRP A 182 10.37 50.34 -53.98
CA TRP A 182 9.79 51.45 -54.73
C TRP A 182 8.57 52.07 -54.06
N LEU A 183 8.02 51.47 -52.98
CA LEU A 183 6.72 51.83 -52.43
C LEU A 183 6.84 52.75 -51.20
N ASP A 184 6.76 54.05 -51.44
CA ASP A 184 6.80 55.11 -50.43
C ASP A 184 5.56 56.03 -50.48
N THR A 185 5.48 57.03 -49.59
CA THR A 185 4.43 58.07 -49.60
C THR A 185 4.19 58.69 -50.98
N THR A 186 5.23 58.84 -51.80
CA THR A 186 5.22 59.55 -53.09
C THR A 186 4.96 58.64 -54.29
N SER A 187 4.79 57.35 -54.04
CA SER A 187 4.54 56.34 -55.06
C SER A 187 3.08 56.27 -55.42
N ASP A 188 2.76 56.26 -56.70
CA ASP A 188 1.40 56.11 -57.20
C ASP A 188 1.30 54.84 -58.06
N ILE A 189 0.35 53.98 -57.68
CA ILE A 189 0.08 52.72 -58.36
C ILE A 189 -0.95 53.01 -59.46
N GLN A 190 -0.55 52.80 -60.72
CA GLN A 190 -1.40 53.04 -61.88
C GLN A 190 -2.26 51.83 -62.24
N SER A 191 -1.69 50.63 -62.15
CA SER A 191 -2.41 49.37 -62.41
C SER A 191 -1.71 48.18 -61.76
N ILE A 192 -2.47 47.11 -61.54
CA ILE A 192 -1.94 45.81 -61.12
C ILE A 192 -2.57 44.70 -61.97
N GLN A 193 -1.72 43.90 -62.63
CA GLN A 193 -2.15 42.85 -63.55
C GLN A 193 -1.67 41.48 -63.09
N GLU A 194 -2.56 40.49 -63.14
CA GLU A 194 -2.22 39.08 -62.86
C GLU A 194 -1.26 38.54 -63.93
N LEU A 195 -0.12 37.97 -63.51
CA LEU A 195 0.80 37.24 -64.40
C LEU A 195 0.66 35.72 -64.22
N GLU A 196 0.62 35.26 -62.98
CA GLU A 196 0.59 33.84 -62.63
C GLU A 196 -0.20 33.64 -61.33
N ARG A 197 -0.95 32.53 -61.26
CA ARG A 197 -1.71 32.12 -60.07
C ARG A 197 -1.37 30.69 -59.68
N LYS A 198 -1.14 30.48 -58.38
CA LYS A 198 -0.94 29.17 -57.77
C LYS A 198 -1.93 28.97 -56.63
N LEU A 199 -2.47 27.76 -56.55
CA LEU A 199 -3.28 27.34 -55.41
C LEU A 199 -2.36 26.72 -54.36
N LYS A 200 -2.46 27.21 -53.13
CA LYS A 200 -1.76 26.70 -51.95
C LYS A 200 -2.76 26.36 -50.86
N TRP A 201 -2.35 25.55 -49.89
CA TRP A 201 -3.22 25.08 -48.83
C TRP A 201 -2.66 25.39 -47.45
N LYS A 202 -3.50 25.96 -46.59
CA LYS A 202 -3.25 26.21 -45.18
C LYS A 202 -4.03 25.23 -44.32
N ILE A 203 -3.38 24.54 -43.40
CA ILE A 203 -4.06 23.65 -42.44
C ILE A 203 -4.60 24.48 -41.29
N GLU A 204 -5.91 24.45 -41.08
CA GLU A 204 -6.57 25.04 -39.92
C GLU A 204 -7.18 23.96 -39.02
N LYS A 205 -6.99 24.13 -37.71
CA LYS A 205 -7.55 23.25 -36.69
C LYS A 205 -8.96 23.71 -36.33
N THR A 206 -9.91 22.79 -36.33
CA THR A 206 -11.33 23.05 -36.06
C THR A 206 -11.95 21.89 -35.29
N SER A 207 -13.14 22.11 -34.75
CA SER A 207 -13.95 21.05 -34.16
C SER A 207 -15.34 20.98 -34.79
N LEU A 208 -15.79 19.75 -35.04
CA LEU A 208 -17.14 19.48 -35.49
C LEU A 208 -18.05 19.35 -34.27
N ASN A 209 -19.05 20.21 -34.18
CA ASN A 209 -19.88 20.36 -32.99
C ASN A 209 -21.37 20.25 -33.33
N ILE A 210 -22.14 19.63 -32.44
CA ILE A 210 -23.61 19.70 -32.42
C ILE A 210 -24.03 20.83 -31.47
N LEU A 211 -24.88 21.74 -31.93
CA LEU A 211 -25.46 22.82 -31.15
C LEU A 211 -26.73 22.36 -30.42
N GLU A 212 -27.19 23.13 -29.42
CA GLU A 212 -28.32 22.75 -28.56
C GLU A 212 -29.63 22.50 -29.32
N ASP A 213 -29.81 23.21 -30.43
CA ASP A 213 -30.94 23.10 -31.34
C ASP A 213 -30.88 21.83 -32.23
N GLY A 214 -29.72 21.15 -32.27
CA GLY A 214 -29.47 19.96 -33.09
C GLY A 214 -28.71 20.23 -34.39
N GLU A 215 -28.25 21.46 -34.62
CA GLU A 215 -27.47 21.81 -35.80
C GLU A 215 -26.01 21.35 -35.68
N ILE A 216 -25.44 20.81 -36.76
CA ILE A 216 -24.01 20.51 -36.83
C ILE A 216 -23.27 21.65 -37.51
N ARG A 217 -22.21 22.15 -36.86
CA ARG A 217 -21.31 23.17 -37.42
C ARG A 217 -19.85 22.85 -37.16
N LEU A 218 -19.00 23.34 -38.05
CA LEU A 218 -17.56 23.47 -37.78
C LEU A 218 -17.33 24.74 -36.96
N ILE A 219 -16.54 24.62 -35.89
CA ILE A 219 -16.16 25.73 -35.02
C ILE A 219 -14.66 25.93 -35.10
N PHE A 220 -14.28 27.02 -35.76
CA PHE A 220 -12.92 27.54 -35.88
C PHE A 220 -12.66 28.56 -34.76
N ASN A 221 -11.37 28.77 -34.46
CA ASN A 221 -10.96 29.88 -33.60
C ASN A 221 -11.19 31.25 -34.27
N ASP A 222 -11.27 31.27 -35.59
CA ASP A 222 -11.41 32.47 -36.40
C ASP A 222 -12.89 32.73 -36.77
N ALA A 223 -13.35 33.95 -36.54
CA ALA A 223 -14.75 34.33 -36.74
C ALA A 223 -15.16 34.33 -38.22
N ASP A 224 -14.25 34.67 -39.13
CA ASP A 224 -14.55 34.73 -40.57
C ASP A 224 -14.74 33.33 -41.14
N TYR A 225 -13.92 32.37 -40.70
CA TYR A 225 -14.11 30.96 -41.05
C TYR A 225 -15.43 30.41 -40.52
N ASN A 226 -15.80 30.74 -39.27
CA ASN A 226 -17.11 30.33 -38.73
C ASN A 226 -18.28 30.84 -39.57
N LYS A 227 -18.23 32.11 -39.99
CA LYS A 227 -19.27 32.75 -40.82
C LYS A 227 -19.34 32.14 -42.23
N TYR A 228 -18.20 31.80 -42.82
CA TYR A 228 -18.17 31.19 -44.14
C TYR A 228 -18.73 29.77 -44.12
N PHE A 229 -18.19 28.93 -43.23
CA PHE A 229 -18.57 27.51 -43.19
C PHE A 229 -19.99 27.30 -42.65
N SER A 230 -20.56 28.21 -41.86
CA SER A 230 -22.00 28.13 -41.52
C SER A 230 -22.90 28.21 -42.75
N ASN A 231 -22.47 28.92 -43.79
CA ASN A 231 -23.27 29.15 -44.99
C ASN A 231 -22.98 28.15 -46.10
N GLU A 232 -21.77 27.62 -46.19
CA GLU A 232 -21.34 26.77 -47.31
C GLU A 232 -21.35 25.27 -47.00
N LEU A 233 -21.19 24.86 -45.73
CA LEU A 233 -21.09 23.43 -45.37
C LEU A 233 -22.33 22.63 -45.79
N SER A 234 -22.12 21.48 -46.43
CA SER A 234 -23.19 20.57 -46.86
C SER A 234 -23.29 19.33 -45.97
N SER A 235 -24.40 18.60 -46.08
CA SER A 235 -24.57 17.32 -45.39
C SER A 235 -23.57 16.26 -45.85
N ASP A 236 -23.16 16.30 -47.12
CA ASP A 236 -22.20 15.36 -47.70
C ASP A 236 -20.79 15.61 -47.17
N ASP A 237 -20.42 16.87 -46.92
CA ASP A 237 -19.14 17.22 -46.29
C ASP A 237 -19.05 16.69 -44.87
N ILE A 238 -20.13 16.80 -44.09
CA ILE A 238 -20.17 16.28 -42.72
C ILE A 238 -20.02 14.76 -42.73
N LYS A 239 -20.73 14.05 -43.63
CA LYS A 239 -20.58 12.60 -43.81
C LYS A 239 -19.13 12.22 -44.17
N MET A 240 -18.52 12.96 -45.10
CA MET A 240 -17.12 12.76 -45.50
C MET A 240 -16.14 12.98 -44.33
N LEU A 241 -16.28 14.07 -43.57
CA LEU A 241 -15.42 14.41 -42.43
C LEU A 241 -15.53 13.39 -41.27
N LEU A 242 -16.71 12.79 -41.12
CA LEU A 242 -16.95 11.70 -40.18
C LEU A 242 -16.56 10.32 -40.74
N LYS A 243 -16.14 10.24 -42.01
CA LYS A 243 -15.82 8.99 -42.72
C LYS A 243 -16.97 7.98 -42.67
N ILE A 244 -18.21 8.48 -42.70
CA ILE A 244 -19.42 7.66 -42.75
C ILE A 244 -19.53 7.13 -44.17
N ASP A 245 -19.39 5.81 -44.32
CA ASP A 245 -19.34 5.14 -45.61
C ASP A 245 -20.69 5.29 -46.35
N LYS A 246 -20.68 5.75 -47.61
CA LYS A 246 -21.92 5.93 -48.40
C LYS A 246 -22.63 4.59 -48.65
N ASN A 247 -21.88 3.48 -48.65
CA ASN A 247 -22.40 2.13 -48.87
C ASN A 247 -23.03 1.50 -47.61
N ALA A 248 -22.90 2.13 -46.44
CA ALA A 248 -23.55 1.66 -45.22
C ALA A 248 -25.08 1.89 -45.23
N GLU A 249 -25.60 2.71 -46.15
CA GLU A 249 -27.04 2.89 -46.35
C GLU A 249 -27.71 1.67 -47.02
N GLU A 250 -26.94 0.83 -47.75
CA GLU A 250 -27.46 -0.37 -48.44
C GLU A 250 -27.35 -1.66 -47.59
N ASN A 251 -26.38 -1.74 -46.69
CA ASN A 251 -26.31 -2.82 -45.68
C ASN A 251 -27.04 -2.42 -44.40
N LYS A 252 -28.35 -2.18 -44.52
CA LYS A 252 -29.29 -2.27 -43.39
C LYS A 252 -29.51 -3.74 -43.01
N ASP A 253 -28.45 -4.44 -42.63
CA ASP A 253 -28.67 -5.57 -41.73
C ASP A 253 -29.22 -4.94 -40.45
N SER A 254 -30.50 -5.23 -40.17
CA SER A 254 -31.28 -4.62 -39.10
C SER A 254 -30.58 -4.83 -37.75
N TYR A 255 -30.04 -3.76 -37.19
CA TYR A 255 -29.68 -3.70 -35.79
C TYR A 255 -30.59 -2.68 -35.13
N ASP A 256 -31.26 -3.05 -34.05
CA ASP A 256 -32.07 -2.17 -33.19
C ASP A 256 -31.14 -1.22 -32.40
N ILE A 257 -30.32 -0.44 -33.10
CA ILE A 257 -29.59 0.68 -32.48
C ILE A 257 -30.63 1.78 -32.27
N PRO A 258 -30.77 2.30 -31.04
CA PRO A 258 -31.77 3.31 -30.73
C PRO A 258 -31.56 4.56 -31.58
N PHE A 259 -32.66 5.21 -31.89
CA PHE A 259 -32.66 6.43 -32.69
C PHE A 259 -33.04 7.63 -31.82
N TYR A 260 -32.23 8.68 -31.88
CA TYR A 260 -32.47 9.90 -31.13
C TYR A 260 -32.38 11.16 -32.00
N GLU A 261 -33.18 12.18 -31.69
CA GLU A 261 -32.98 13.52 -32.24
C GLU A 261 -31.99 14.29 -31.39
N ALA A 262 -30.94 14.85 -32.00
CA ALA A 262 -29.84 15.54 -31.32
C ALA A 262 -30.29 16.52 -30.23
N LYS A 263 -31.28 17.37 -30.54
CA LYS A 263 -31.87 18.35 -29.60
C LYS A 263 -32.44 17.72 -28.32
N ASN A 264 -32.93 16.48 -28.38
CA ASN A 264 -33.57 15.80 -27.24
C ASN A 264 -32.54 15.14 -26.30
N ILE A 265 -31.32 14.89 -26.80
CA ILE A 265 -30.27 14.12 -26.14
C ILE A 265 -29.12 15.03 -25.70
N ILE A 266 -28.81 16.09 -26.44
CA ILE A 266 -27.57 16.87 -26.25
C ILE A 266 -27.41 17.41 -24.82
N ASN A 267 -28.51 17.84 -24.19
CA ASN A 267 -28.50 18.34 -22.81
C ASN A 267 -28.30 17.23 -21.76
N LYS A 268 -28.54 15.96 -22.13
CA LYS A 268 -28.35 14.78 -21.28
C LYS A 268 -26.96 14.17 -21.43
N VAL A 269 -26.21 14.53 -22.47
CA VAL A 269 -24.88 13.98 -22.78
C VAL A 269 -23.80 14.85 -22.16
N SER A 270 -22.70 14.21 -21.77
CA SER A 270 -21.50 14.86 -21.23
C SER A 270 -20.38 14.98 -22.26
N LYS A 271 -20.19 13.96 -23.12
CA LYS A 271 -19.29 13.99 -24.29
C LYS A 271 -19.74 13.02 -25.37
N PHE A 272 -19.44 13.35 -26.63
CA PHE A 272 -19.45 12.42 -27.75
C PHE A 272 -18.07 11.78 -27.90
N LEU A 273 -18.03 10.58 -28.46
CA LEU A 273 -16.83 9.78 -28.66
C LEU A 273 -16.78 9.32 -30.12
N ASP A 274 -15.62 9.46 -30.75
CA ASP A 274 -15.31 8.79 -32.02
C ASP A 274 -14.72 7.38 -31.75
N ASP A 275 -14.55 6.57 -32.79
CA ASP A 275 -14.08 5.18 -32.64
C ASP A 275 -12.73 5.06 -31.90
N LYS A 276 -11.80 6.00 -32.16
CA LYS A 276 -10.49 6.02 -31.50
C LYS A 276 -10.61 6.33 -30.01
N ASN A 277 -11.43 7.32 -29.66
CA ASN A 277 -11.63 7.75 -28.28
C ASN A 277 -12.55 6.79 -27.51
N LEU A 278 -13.47 6.09 -28.18
CA LEU A 278 -14.34 5.09 -27.57
C LEU A 278 -13.53 4.04 -26.81
N MET A 279 -12.58 3.39 -27.48
CA MET A 279 -11.79 2.33 -26.86
C MET A 279 -10.86 2.84 -25.77
N GLN A 280 -10.32 4.04 -25.93
CA GLN A 280 -9.50 4.67 -24.88
C GLN A 280 -10.35 5.01 -23.65
N GLU A 281 -11.58 5.47 -23.87
CA GLU A 281 -12.51 5.80 -22.80
C GLU A 281 -12.98 4.56 -22.04
N VAL A 282 -13.35 3.49 -22.75
CA VAL A 282 -13.69 2.19 -22.13
C VAL A 282 -12.54 1.71 -21.25
N LYS A 283 -11.29 1.75 -21.75
CA LYS A 283 -10.10 1.36 -20.97
C LYS A 283 -9.94 2.20 -19.71
N ASN A 284 -10.19 3.51 -19.79
CA ASN A 284 -10.11 4.41 -18.64
C ASN A 284 -11.24 4.14 -17.62
N MET A 285 -12.47 3.93 -18.08
CA MET A 285 -13.61 3.67 -17.19
C MET A 285 -13.50 2.30 -16.50
N VAL A 286 -12.98 1.28 -17.19
CA VAL A 286 -12.69 -0.04 -16.60
C VAL A 286 -11.65 0.04 -15.47
N LYS A 287 -10.78 1.06 -15.48
CA LYS A 287 -9.86 1.28 -14.35
C LYS A 287 -10.62 1.60 -13.07
N ASN A 288 -11.72 2.32 -13.18
CA ASN A 288 -12.47 2.83 -12.06
C ASN A 288 -13.46 1.81 -11.50
N GLY A 289 -14.12 1.02 -12.34
CA GLY A 289 -15.17 0.08 -11.93
C GLY A 289 -14.64 -1.29 -11.48
N ASN A 290 -15.20 -1.81 -10.39
CA ASN A 290 -15.05 -3.19 -9.94
C ASN A 290 -16.00 -4.13 -10.70
N ILE A 291 -17.17 -3.64 -11.15
CA ILE A 291 -18.16 -4.39 -11.93
C ILE A 291 -18.35 -3.65 -13.24
N ASN A 292 -17.90 -4.26 -14.33
CA ASN A 292 -17.91 -3.69 -15.67
C ASN A 292 -18.82 -4.54 -16.55
N ILE A 293 -19.79 -3.91 -17.19
CA ILE A 293 -20.76 -4.57 -18.05
C ILE A 293 -20.54 -4.06 -19.47
N ILE A 294 -20.26 -4.97 -20.38
CA ILE A 294 -20.05 -4.70 -21.79
C ILE A 294 -21.14 -5.41 -22.57
N ASN A 295 -21.93 -4.65 -23.31
CA ASN A 295 -22.90 -5.20 -24.25
C ASN A 295 -22.28 -5.17 -25.65
N LYS A 296 -22.13 -6.33 -26.29
CA LYS A 296 -21.41 -6.44 -27.55
C LYS A 296 -22.33 -6.05 -28.72
N ASN A 297 -22.51 -4.75 -28.90
CA ASN A 297 -23.28 -4.19 -30.02
C ASN A 297 -22.38 -3.81 -31.21
N LYS A 298 -21.48 -4.72 -31.63
CA LYS A 298 -20.48 -4.57 -32.71
C LYS A 298 -19.39 -3.48 -32.55
N ALA A 299 -19.57 -2.47 -31.70
CA ALA A 299 -18.56 -1.42 -31.52
C ALA A 299 -17.30 -1.85 -30.75
N ILE A 300 -17.39 -2.94 -29.98
CA ILE A 300 -16.29 -3.50 -29.21
C ILE A 300 -16.16 -4.97 -29.58
N SER A 301 -15.02 -5.36 -30.13
CA SER A 301 -14.69 -6.74 -30.49
C SER A 301 -14.35 -7.58 -29.26
N TYR A 302 -14.52 -8.89 -29.34
CA TYR A 302 -14.10 -9.79 -28.26
C TYR A 302 -12.61 -9.68 -27.95
N GLN A 303 -11.76 -9.49 -28.97
CA GLN A 303 -10.33 -9.31 -28.80
C GLN A 303 -10.01 -8.05 -27.97
N GLU A 304 -10.75 -6.97 -28.19
CA GLU A 304 -10.60 -5.75 -27.42
C GLU A 304 -11.03 -5.93 -25.96
N VAL A 305 -12.14 -6.64 -25.72
CA VAL A 305 -12.56 -6.98 -24.35
C VAL A 305 -11.54 -7.88 -23.67
N TYR A 306 -11.00 -8.87 -24.37
CA TYR A 306 -9.95 -9.75 -23.84
C TYR A 306 -8.67 -8.97 -23.52
N ASN A 307 -8.29 -8.02 -24.38
CA ASN A 307 -7.17 -7.13 -24.13
C ASN A 307 -7.42 -6.30 -22.86
N ILE A 308 -8.63 -5.74 -22.68
CA ILE A 308 -9.03 -5.01 -21.47
C ILE A 308 -8.95 -5.90 -20.23
N PHE A 309 -9.46 -7.13 -20.30
CA PHE A 309 -9.38 -8.13 -19.23
C PHE A 309 -7.94 -8.44 -18.82
N LYS A 310 -7.01 -8.45 -19.79
CA LYS A 310 -5.57 -8.68 -19.58
C LYS A 310 -4.77 -7.43 -19.20
N LEU A 311 -5.38 -6.25 -19.13
CA LEU A 311 -4.67 -5.05 -18.67
C LEU A 311 -4.35 -5.20 -17.16
N ASN A 312 -3.07 -5.08 -16.80
CA ASN A 312 -2.59 -5.12 -15.41
C ASN A 312 -2.90 -3.84 -14.59
N GLU A 313 -3.89 -3.04 -14.99
CA GLU A 313 -4.14 -1.71 -14.43
C GLU A 313 -5.35 -1.72 -13.46
N GLY A 314 -5.31 -2.65 -12.50
CA GLY A 314 -6.26 -2.81 -11.40
C GLY A 314 -6.56 -4.29 -11.11
N GLU A 315 -6.81 -4.60 -9.84
CA GLU A 315 -7.02 -5.98 -9.38
C GLU A 315 -8.45 -6.22 -8.89
N ASN A 316 -8.93 -7.45 -9.05
CA ASN A 316 -10.24 -7.94 -8.57
C ASN A 316 -11.44 -7.30 -9.29
N LYS A 317 -11.42 -7.22 -10.62
CA LYS A 317 -12.53 -6.69 -11.41
C LYS A 317 -13.36 -7.80 -12.05
N LEU A 318 -14.67 -7.64 -12.05
CA LEU A 318 -15.60 -8.43 -12.83
C LEU A 318 -15.88 -7.70 -14.15
N ILE A 319 -15.66 -8.37 -15.27
CA ILE A 319 -16.00 -7.92 -16.61
C ILE A 319 -17.05 -8.90 -17.16
N CYS A 320 -18.29 -8.43 -17.28
CA CYS A 320 -19.40 -9.19 -17.82
C CYS A 320 -19.62 -8.77 -19.28
N VAL A 321 -19.61 -9.75 -20.19
CA VAL A 321 -19.82 -9.55 -21.62
C VAL A 321 -21.11 -10.24 -22.02
N PHE A 322 -22.03 -9.48 -22.61
CA PHE A 322 -23.27 -9.99 -23.17
C PHE A 322 -23.10 -10.08 -24.70
N ASP A 323 -23.22 -11.29 -25.24
CA ASP A 323 -23.09 -11.59 -26.68
C ASP A 323 -23.89 -12.86 -27.00
N ASP A 324 -24.83 -12.78 -27.93
CA ASP A 324 -25.67 -13.91 -28.36
C ASP A 324 -24.91 -14.98 -29.16
N ASN A 325 -23.66 -14.73 -29.56
CA ASN A 325 -22.84 -15.64 -30.36
C ASN A 325 -21.74 -16.37 -29.58
N ILE A 326 -21.69 -16.21 -28.25
CA ILE A 326 -20.63 -16.80 -27.40
C ILE A 326 -21.26 -17.70 -26.35
N ASP A 327 -20.68 -18.88 -26.09
CA ASP A 327 -21.09 -19.75 -25.00
C ASP A 327 -20.78 -19.16 -23.61
N VAL A 328 -21.59 -19.55 -22.60
CA VAL A 328 -21.30 -19.20 -21.20
C VAL A 328 -19.88 -19.65 -20.87
N SER A 329 -19.02 -18.69 -20.55
CA SER A 329 -17.64 -18.97 -20.15
C SER A 329 -17.22 -18.06 -19.02
N LEU A 330 -16.44 -18.64 -18.11
CA LEU A 330 -15.86 -17.96 -16.98
C LEU A 330 -14.34 -18.11 -17.09
N GLN A 331 -13.63 -16.99 -17.14
CA GLN A 331 -12.17 -16.98 -17.18
C GLN A 331 -11.64 -16.17 -16.00
N TRP A 332 -10.61 -16.70 -15.36
CA TRP A 332 -9.93 -16.06 -14.24
C TRP A 332 -8.49 -15.73 -14.64
N ASP A 333 -8.05 -14.50 -14.39
CA ASP A 333 -6.66 -14.13 -14.55
C ASP A 333 -5.91 -14.19 -13.22
N ALA A 334 -4.98 -15.14 -13.09
CA ALA A 334 -4.26 -15.37 -11.82
C ALA A 334 -3.30 -14.23 -11.42
N LYS A 335 -2.95 -13.32 -12.35
CA LYS A 335 -2.05 -12.19 -12.07
C LYS A 335 -2.81 -10.98 -11.54
N THR A 336 -3.92 -10.65 -12.16
CA THR A 336 -4.74 -9.47 -11.80
C THR A 336 -5.93 -9.82 -10.90
N ASN A 337 -6.25 -11.11 -10.74
CA ASN A 337 -7.50 -11.59 -10.13
C ASN A 337 -8.76 -11.03 -10.80
N ASN A 338 -8.65 -10.61 -12.06
CA ASN A 338 -9.81 -10.19 -12.84
C ASN A 338 -10.60 -11.44 -13.27
N ILE A 339 -11.90 -11.24 -13.44
CA ILE A 339 -12.87 -12.26 -13.87
C ILE A 339 -13.53 -11.77 -15.16
N LEU A 340 -13.48 -12.59 -16.20
CA LEU A 340 -14.24 -12.38 -17.42
C LEU A 340 -15.39 -13.39 -17.45
N LEU A 341 -16.62 -12.87 -17.44
CA LEU A 341 -17.85 -13.64 -17.54
C LEU A 341 -18.53 -13.33 -18.86
N CYS A 342 -18.64 -14.33 -19.74
CA CYS A 342 -19.40 -14.21 -20.99
C CYS A 342 -20.80 -14.82 -20.81
N ILE A 343 -21.83 -14.10 -21.23
CA ILE A 343 -23.23 -14.51 -21.14
C ILE A 343 -23.83 -14.53 -22.56
N PRO A 344 -24.38 -15.69 -23.01
CA PRO A 344 -24.93 -15.93 -24.36
C PRO A 344 -26.29 -15.23 -24.59
N GLU A 345 -26.54 -14.07 -23.99
CA GLU A 345 -27.85 -13.43 -24.01
C GLU A 345 -27.70 -11.94 -24.25
N LYS A 346 -28.71 -11.32 -24.85
CA LYS A 346 -28.80 -9.86 -24.93
C LYS A 346 -29.17 -9.30 -23.57
N PHE A 347 -28.50 -8.22 -23.18
CA PHE A 347 -28.89 -7.50 -21.96
C PHE A 347 -30.20 -6.76 -22.20
N THR A 348 -31.06 -6.65 -21.17
CA THR A 348 -32.42 -6.07 -21.25
C THR A 348 -32.49 -4.60 -21.69
N ASN A 349 -31.36 -3.90 -21.79
CA ASN A 349 -31.27 -2.53 -22.28
C ASN A 349 -30.24 -2.48 -23.42
N GLU A 350 -30.72 -2.48 -24.66
CA GLU A 350 -29.89 -2.67 -25.86
C GLU A 350 -29.08 -1.41 -26.25
N GLU A 351 -29.27 -0.30 -25.55
CA GLU A 351 -28.74 1.01 -25.99
C GLU A 351 -27.30 1.30 -25.52
N PHE A 352 -26.84 0.63 -24.47
CA PHE A 352 -25.50 0.87 -23.92
C PHE A 352 -24.48 -0.09 -24.53
N CYS A 353 -23.21 0.34 -24.56
CA CYS A 353 -22.07 -0.51 -24.89
C CYS A 353 -21.21 -0.82 -23.67
N TYR A 354 -21.12 0.11 -22.72
CA TYR A 354 -20.36 -0.07 -21.50
C TYR A 354 -21.06 0.60 -20.31
N LEU A 355 -21.05 -0.06 -19.15
CA LEU A 355 -21.53 0.47 -17.88
C LEU A 355 -20.68 -0.05 -16.71
N ASN A 356 -20.59 0.72 -15.63
CA ASN A 356 -20.05 0.23 -14.36
C ASN A 356 -20.87 0.69 -13.13
N GLU A 357 -20.52 0.13 -11.96
CA GLU A 357 -21.19 0.46 -10.69
C GLU A 357 -20.95 1.89 -10.20
N LYS A 358 -19.96 2.60 -10.78
CA LYS A 358 -19.61 3.99 -10.45
C LYS A 358 -20.33 5.04 -11.30
N LYS A 359 -21.27 4.63 -12.15
CA LYS A 359 -21.98 5.50 -13.09
C LYS A 359 -21.14 5.98 -14.27
N ASP A 360 -20.07 5.27 -14.60
CA ASP A 360 -19.47 5.41 -15.92
C ASP A 360 -20.31 4.64 -16.93
N ASN A 361 -20.56 5.26 -18.07
CA ASN A 361 -21.49 4.75 -19.06
C ASN A 361 -21.10 5.19 -20.46
N ILE A 362 -21.30 4.33 -21.44
CA ILE A 362 -21.15 4.65 -22.86
C ILE A 362 -22.30 4.00 -23.61
N TYR A 363 -22.97 4.82 -24.41
CA TYR A 363 -24.10 4.45 -25.26
C TYR A 363 -23.73 4.66 -26.71
N ILE A 364 -24.38 3.91 -27.59
CA ILE A 364 -24.27 4.08 -29.04
C ILE A 364 -25.68 4.21 -29.60
N ALA A 365 -25.88 5.26 -30.40
CA ALA A 365 -27.15 5.50 -31.04
C ALA A 365 -26.97 6.13 -32.42
N ASN A 366 -28.00 6.01 -33.25
CA ASN A 366 -28.15 6.81 -34.45
C ASN A 366 -28.75 8.15 -34.06
N ILE A 367 -27.93 9.21 -34.11
CA ILE A 367 -28.31 10.57 -33.74
C ILE A 367 -28.65 11.32 -35.00
N SER A 368 -29.91 11.75 -35.11
CA SER A 368 -30.33 12.67 -36.15
C SER A 368 -30.06 14.11 -35.75
N ALA A 369 -29.27 14.77 -36.59
CA ALA A 369 -28.96 16.19 -36.50
C ALA A 369 -29.26 16.83 -37.86
N TYR A 370 -29.12 18.14 -37.96
CA TYR A 370 -29.31 18.84 -39.25
C TYR A 370 -28.11 19.70 -39.59
N CYS A 371 -27.89 19.84 -40.90
CA CYS A 371 -27.03 20.85 -41.48
C CYS A 371 -27.86 21.65 -42.47
N LYS A 372 -28.04 22.94 -42.21
CA LYS A 372 -29.01 23.79 -42.93
C LYS A 372 -30.42 23.19 -42.86
N LEU A 373 -30.94 22.68 -43.98
CA LEU A 373 -32.28 22.07 -44.09
C LEU A 373 -32.25 20.54 -44.21
N ASN A 374 -31.06 19.93 -44.32
CA ASN A 374 -30.94 18.49 -44.53
C ASN A 374 -30.75 17.78 -43.18
N ARG A 375 -31.53 16.73 -42.97
CA ARG A 375 -31.35 15.80 -41.87
C ARG A 375 -30.17 14.86 -42.16
N ILE A 376 -29.33 14.65 -41.15
CA ILE A 376 -28.18 13.75 -41.20
C ILE A 376 -28.30 12.78 -40.04
N GLU A 377 -28.16 11.50 -40.32
CA GLU A 377 -28.12 10.44 -39.30
C GLU A 377 -26.66 10.06 -39.04
N LEU A 378 -26.26 10.15 -37.78
CA LEU A 378 -24.89 9.92 -37.35
C LEU A 378 -24.84 8.77 -36.33
N PRO A 379 -24.19 7.65 -36.64
CA PRO A 379 -23.88 6.65 -35.61
C PRO A 379 -22.82 7.25 -34.69
N LEU A 380 -23.17 7.54 -33.43
CA LEU A 380 -22.27 8.16 -32.47
C LEU A 380 -22.28 7.42 -31.14
N ALA A 381 -21.08 7.24 -30.58
CA ALA A 381 -20.91 6.85 -29.20
C ALA A 381 -20.93 8.08 -28.30
N PHE A 382 -21.51 7.98 -27.11
CA PHE A 382 -21.61 9.10 -26.19
C PHE A 382 -21.77 8.67 -24.73
N VAL A 383 -21.47 9.59 -23.81
CA VAL A 383 -21.56 9.37 -22.36
C VAL A 383 -22.71 10.19 -21.80
N TYR A 384 -23.73 9.54 -21.23
CA TYR A 384 -24.80 10.23 -20.50
C TYR A 384 -24.30 10.82 -19.18
N LYS A 385 -24.93 11.92 -18.75
CA LYS A 385 -24.72 12.49 -17.42
C LYS A 385 -25.16 11.47 -16.33
N PRO A 386 -24.42 11.35 -15.21
CA PRO A 386 -24.64 10.31 -14.18
C PRO A 386 -26.04 10.25 -13.54
N ASN A 387 -26.80 11.34 -13.61
CA ASN A 387 -28.12 11.44 -12.96
C ASN A 387 -29.25 10.77 -13.75
N ASN A 388 -28.98 10.29 -14.97
CA ASN A 388 -30.02 9.85 -15.90
C ASN A 388 -30.26 8.34 -15.90
N PHE A 389 -29.64 7.55 -15.01
CA PHE A 389 -29.82 6.10 -14.99
C PHE A 389 -29.80 5.49 -13.58
N ASP A 390 -30.61 4.46 -13.40
CA ASP A 390 -30.68 3.66 -12.18
C ASP A 390 -29.78 2.42 -12.30
N ILE A 391 -28.60 2.48 -11.71
CA ILE A 391 -27.67 1.34 -11.62
C ILE A 391 -28.30 0.14 -10.91
N SER A 392 -29.20 0.38 -9.97
CA SER A 392 -29.80 -0.69 -9.16
C SER A 392 -30.58 -1.68 -10.02
N TYR A 393 -31.30 -1.18 -11.03
CA TYR A 393 -32.00 -2.01 -12.01
C TYR A 393 -31.04 -2.90 -12.80
N ILE A 394 -29.91 -2.35 -13.23
CA ILE A 394 -28.90 -3.03 -14.06
C ILE A 394 -28.19 -4.12 -13.25
N LEU A 395 -27.78 -3.81 -12.02
CA LEU A 395 -27.18 -4.78 -11.11
C LEU A 395 -28.17 -5.89 -10.73
N ASN A 396 -29.46 -5.57 -10.56
CA ASN A 396 -30.50 -6.58 -10.31
C ASN A 396 -30.68 -7.53 -11.51
N ASN A 397 -30.69 -7.01 -12.74
CA ASN A 397 -30.76 -7.85 -13.94
C ASN A 397 -29.51 -8.73 -14.05
N LEU A 398 -28.31 -8.17 -13.86
CA LEU A 398 -27.06 -8.94 -13.84
C LEU A 398 -27.13 -10.08 -12.81
N LYS A 399 -27.65 -9.79 -11.61
CA LYS A 399 -27.87 -10.79 -10.56
C LYS A 399 -28.80 -11.90 -11.03
N MET A 400 -29.90 -11.59 -11.73
CA MET A 400 -30.80 -12.60 -12.29
C MET A 400 -30.10 -13.51 -13.31
N TYR A 401 -29.31 -12.95 -14.23
CA TYR A 401 -28.52 -13.76 -15.18
C TYR A 401 -27.53 -14.66 -14.45
N ILE A 402 -26.79 -14.12 -13.47
CA ILE A 402 -25.81 -14.90 -12.72
C ILE A 402 -26.48 -15.99 -11.90
N GLU A 403 -27.64 -15.72 -11.28
CA GLU A 403 -28.43 -16.73 -10.57
C GLU A 403 -28.88 -17.85 -11.50
N LYS A 404 -29.37 -17.51 -12.71
CA LYS A 404 -29.77 -18.48 -13.74
C LYS A 404 -28.63 -19.45 -14.09
N TYR A 405 -27.39 -18.96 -14.22
CA TYR A 405 -26.23 -19.81 -14.55
C TYR A 405 -25.48 -20.36 -13.33
N SER A 406 -25.76 -19.87 -12.11
CA SER A 406 -25.07 -20.27 -10.87
C SER A 406 -25.35 -21.72 -10.44
N ASN A 407 -26.42 -22.32 -10.96
CA ASN A 407 -26.78 -23.69 -10.62
C ASN A 407 -25.78 -24.72 -11.15
N ASN A 408 -25.09 -24.42 -12.26
CA ASN A 408 -24.27 -25.42 -12.97
C ASN A 408 -22.80 -25.47 -12.53
N ASN A 409 -22.24 -24.39 -11.95
CA ASN A 409 -20.82 -24.34 -11.60
C ASN A 409 -20.60 -23.64 -10.24
N PHE A 410 -19.76 -24.24 -9.38
CA PHE A 410 -19.33 -23.67 -8.11
C PHE A 410 -18.66 -22.29 -8.27
N GLU A 411 -17.89 -22.14 -9.34
CA GLU A 411 -17.14 -20.92 -9.64
C GLU A 411 -18.05 -19.71 -9.86
N MET A 412 -19.28 -19.94 -10.33
CA MET A 412 -20.27 -18.89 -10.56
C MET A 412 -20.88 -18.34 -9.26
N ILE A 413 -20.91 -19.14 -8.18
CA ILE A 413 -21.43 -18.69 -6.88
C ILE A 413 -20.47 -17.67 -6.25
N VAL A 414 -19.16 -17.88 -6.43
CA VAL A 414 -18.12 -16.98 -5.90
C VAL A 414 -18.26 -15.56 -6.48
N ILE A 415 -18.71 -15.43 -7.73
CA ILE A 415 -18.94 -14.13 -8.38
C ILE A 415 -19.98 -13.30 -7.61
N LYS A 416 -20.94 -13.95 -6.92
CA LYS A 416 -21.92 -13.26 -6.07
C LYS A 416 -21.28 -12.41 -4.99
N GLY A 417 -20.03 -12.70 -4.60
CA GLY A 417 -19.26 -11.88 -3.67
C GLY A 417 -19.13 -10.41 -4.10
N PHE A 418 -19.22 -10.08 -5.39
CA PHE A 418 -19.15 -8.67 -5.82
C PHE A 418 -20.32 -7.80 -5.32
N TRP A 419 -21.51 -8.37 -5.10
CA TRP A 419 -22.71 -7.61 -4.68
C TRP A 419 -23.40 -8.14 -3.42
N GLN A 420 -23.08 -9.36 -2.97
CA GLN A 420 -23.62 -9.94 -1.73
C GLN A 420 -22.60 -9.87 -0.60
N ASP A 421 -23.11 -10.10 0.60
CA ASP A 421 -22.29 -10.29 1.79
C ASP A 421 -21.50 -11.61 1.69
N SER A 422 -20.23 -11.56 2.09
CA SER A 422 -19.30 -12.69 1.94
C SER A 422 -19.74 -13.92 2.73
N GLN A 423 -20.37 -13.72 3.90
CA GLN A 423 -20.89 -14.82 4.72
C GLN A 423 -22.07 -15.50 4.03
N GLN A 424 -22.97 -14.74 3.42
CA GLN A 424 -24.12 -15.30 2.71
C GLN A 424 -23.68 -16.16 1.52
N VAL A 425 -22.73 -15.65 0.71
CA VAL A 425 -22.16 -16.39 -0.42
C VAL A 425 -21.41 -17.64 0.04
N TRP A 426 -20.70 -17.54 1.16
CA TRP A 426 -20.02 -18.69 1.78
C TRP A 426 -21.01 -19.77 2.24
N ASN A 427 -22.11 -19.38 2.86
CA ASN A 427 -23.17 -20.32 3.27
C ASN A 427 -23.78 -21.05 2.08
N ASP A 428 -24.09 -20.34 0.98
CA ASP A 428 -24.59 -20.95 -0.26
C ASP A 428 -23.61 -22.02 -0.81
N ILE A 429 -22.31 -21.72 -0.73
CA ILE A 429 -21.22 -22.62 -1.13
C ILE A 429 -21.20 -23.87 -0.25
N VAL A 430 -21.21 -23.69 1.08
CA VAL A 430 -21.19 -24.80 2.06
C VAL A 430 -22.43 -25.67 1.90
N ASP A 431 -23.61 -25.08 1.79
CA ASP A 431 -24.87 -25.80 1.59
C ASP A 431 -24.87 -26.61 0.30
N LYS A 432 -24.35 -26.07 -0.81
CA LYS A 432 -24.24 -26.81 -2.07
C LYS A 432 -23.28 -28.00 -1.95
N ILE A 433 -22.14 -27.83 -1.26
CA ILE A 433 -21.16 -28.90 -1.03
C ILE A 433 -21.72 -29.99 -0.11
N LEU A 434 -22.49 -29.61 0.92
CA LEU A 434 -23.15 -30.55 1.83
C LEU A 434 -24.26 -31.34 1.13
N ARG A 435 -25.01 -30.73 0.21
CA ARG A 435 -26.05 -31.41 -0.58
C ARG A 435 -25.48 -32.30 -1.69
N ASP A 436 -24.26 -32.06 -2.12
CA ASP A 436 -23.59 -32.85 -3.17
C ASP A 436 -22.96 -34.12 -2.58
N ASN A 437 -23.78 -35.18 -2.50
CA ASN A 437 -23.36 -36.50 -2.00
C ASN A 437 -22.39 -37.24 -2.94
N LYS A 438 -22.13 -36.74 -4.16
CA LYS A 438 -21.27 -37.42 -5.13
C LYS A 438 -19.78 -37.15 -4.93
N LYS A 439 -19.43 -36.06 -4.24
CA LYS A 439 -18.03 -35.63 -4.06
C LYS A 439 -17.38 -36.34 -2.88
N ILE A 440 -16.19 -36.89 -3.10
CA ILE A 440 -15.31 -37.41 -2.03
C ILE A 440 -14.77 -36.27 -1.17
N LEU A 441 -14.31 -36.56 0.06
CA LEU A 441 -13.85 -35.54 1.02
C LEU A 441 -12.77 -34.63 0.41
N LYS A 442 -11.84 -35.22 -0.34
CA LYS A 442 -10.79 -34.50 -1.07
C LYS A 442 -11.33 -33.39 -1.96
N GLU A 443 -12.38 -33.68 -2.73
CA GLU A 443 -13.01 -32.73 -3.65
C GLU A 443 -13.78 -31.66 -2.89
N LYS A 444 -14.46 -32.03 -1.80
CA LYS A 444 -15.18 -31.07 -0.93
C LYS A 444 -14.22 -30.05 -0.31
N ILE A 445 -13.13 -30.52 0.29
CA ILE A 445 -12.08 -29.65 0.85
C ILE A 445 -11.44 -28.80 -0.25
N GLY A 446 -11.11 -29.40 -1.40
CA GLY A 446 -10.54 -28.67 -2.55
C GLY A 446 -11.45 -27.53 -3.03
N CYS A 447 -12.75 -27.78 -3.16
CA CYS A 447 -13.73 -26.76 -3.54
C CYS A 447 -13.77 -25.62 -2.51
N LEU A 448 -13.78 -25.92 -1.22
CA LEU A 448 -13.83 -24.90 -0.15
C LEU A 448 -12.56 -24.05 -0.10
N MET A 449 -11.38 -24.68 -0.24
CA MET A 449 -10.11 -23.95 -0.27
C MET A 449 -10.05 -23.00 -1.48
N GLU A 450 -10.50 -23.46 -2.65
CA GLU A 450 -10.54 -22.63 -3.85
C GLU A 450 -11.58 -21.51 -3.73
N ALA A 451 -12.78 -21.78 -3.18
CA ALA A 451 -13.76 -20.74 -2.86
C ALA A 451 -13.20 -19.70 -1.90
N LYS A 452 -12.59 -20.14 -0.80
CA LYS A 452 -11.98 -19.25 0.19
C LYS A 452 -10.95 -18.36 -0.49
N LYS A 453 -10.04 -18.94 -1.27
CA LYS A 453 -9.01 -18.21 -2.01
C LYS A 453 -9.63 -17.16 -2.93
N ARG A 454 -10.64 -17.51 -3.71
CA ARG A 454 -11.27 -16.57 -4.66
C ARG A 454 -12.14 -15.50 -3.98
N LEU A 455 -12.92 -15.85 -2.96
CA LEU A 455 -13.71 -14.87 -2.17
C LEU A 455 -12.79 -13.89 -1.42
N SER A 456 -11.71 -14.39 -0.83
CA SER A 456 -10.72 -13.55 -0.15
C SER A 456 -10.00 -12.61 -1.10
N MET A 457 -9.76 -13.02 -2.36
CA MET A 457 -9.27 -12.12 -3.42
C MET A 457 -10.27 -11.00 -3.72
N ILE A 458 -11.56 -11.32 -3.89
CA ILE A 458 -12.60 -10.33 -4.20
C ILE A 458 -12.78 -9.31 -3.07
N LYS A 459 -12.83 -9.75 -1.81
CA LYS A 459 -13.15 -8.88 -0.64
C LYS A 459 -11.92 -8.42 0.15
N LYS A 460 -10.73 -8.91 -0.20
CA LYS A 460 -9.44 -8.65 0.48
C LYS A 460 -9.38 -9.06 1.96
N ARG A 461 -10.41 -9.73 2.50
CA ARG A 461 -10.48 -10.26 3.87
C ARG A 461 -11.35 -11.52 3.95
N ASP A 462 -11.00 -12.38 4.91
CA ASP A 462 -11.77 -13.55 5.30
C ASP A 462 -12.82 -13.15 6.36
N ASP A 463 -13.86 -12.42 5.95
CA ASP A 463 -14.94 -11.99 6.87
C ASP A 463 -16.05 -13.06 7.03
N PHE A 464 -15.69 -14.34 6.86
CA PHE A 464 -16.63 -15.47 6.85
C PHE A 464 -16.11 -16.70 7.62
N THR A 465 -17.02 -17.55 8.09
CA THR A 465 -16.78 -18.69 9.02
C THR A 465 -16.08 -19.91 8.41
N TRP A 466 -15.12 -19.72 7.51
CA TRP A 466 -14.53 -20.84 6.77
C TRP A 466 -13.86 -21.91 7.65
N ARG A 467 -13.29 -21.53 8.80
CA ARG A 467 -12.64 -22.49 9.71
C ARG A 467 -13.66 -23.45 10.33
N GLU A 468 -14.76 -22.90 10.83
CA GLU A 468 -15.80 -23.66 11.52
C GLU A 468 -16.53 -24.58 10.53
N ASP A 469 -16.83 -24.09 9.33
CA ASP A 469 -17.50 -24.87 8.30
C ASP A 469 -16.61 -25.99 7.74
N MET A 470 -15.31 -25.72 7.56
CA MET A 470 -14.33 -26.75 7.19
C MET A 470 -14.24 -27.84 8.26
N LEU A 471 -14.16 -27.46 9.53
CA LEU A 471 -14.14 -28.42 10.63
C LEU A 471 -15.44 -29.23 10.70
N LYS A 472 -16.60 -28.60 10.50
CA LYS A 472 -17.90 -29.27 10.47
C LYS A 472 -17.99 -30.31 9.37
N ILE A 473 -17.49 -30.02 8.17
CA ILE A 473 -17.48 -30.98 7.05
C ILE A 473 -16.56 -32.16 7.34
N ILE A 474 -15.40 -31.90 7.95
CA ILE A 474 -14.49 -32.97 8.37
C ILE A 474 -15.10 -33.79 9.48
N GLU A 475 -15.73 -33.16 10.48
CA GLU A 475 -16.41 -33.83 11.58
C GLU A 475 -17.51 -34.75 11.07
N LEU A 476 -18.38 -34.27 10.16
CA LEU A 476 -19.40 -35.10 9.52
C LEU A 476 -18.80 -36.27 8.73
N SER A 477 -17.64 -36.06 8.10
CA SER A 477 -16.97 -37.12 7.34
C SER A 477 -16.34 -38.16 8.26
N VAL A 478 -15.70 -37.73 9.35
CA VAL A 478 -15.11 -38.60 10.38
C VAL A 478 -16.17 -39.34 11.18
N GLN A 479 -17.32 -38.72 11.47
CA GLN A 479 -18.44 -39.37 12.17
C GLN A 479 -18.99 -40.58 11.42
N ASN A 480 -18.93 -40.58 10.09
CA ASN A 480 -19.42 -41.66 9.23
C ASN A 480 -18.41 -42.79 9.01
N ILE A 481 -17.19 -42.68 9.54
CA ILE A 481 -16.11 -43.67 9.38
C ILE A 481 -15.86 -44.37 10.71
N GLU A 482 -15.89 -45.69 10.71
CA GLU A 482 -15.38 -46.51 11.81
C GLU A 482 -13.92 -46.87 11.53
N PHE A 483 -13.00 -46.30 12.30
CA PHE A 483 -11.58 -46.68 12.22
C PHE A 483 -11.36 -47.97 13.02
N ALA A 484 -11.13 -49.08 12.32
CA ALA A 484 -10.81 -50.37 12.95
C ALA A 484 -9.31 -50.66 12.93
N THR A 485 -8.57 -50.09 11.97
CA THR A 485 -7.14 -50.34 11.74
C THR A 485 -6.36 -49.05 11.44
N ILE A 486 -5.04 -49.13 11.53
CA ILE A 486 -4.14 -48.04 11.10
C ILE A 486 -4.28 -47.75 9.61
N GLU A 487 -4.55 -48.76 8.80
CA GLU A 487 -4.73 -48.62 7.35
C GLU A 487 -5.95 -47.75 7.04
N ASP A 488 -7.02 -47.86 7.82
CA ASP A 488 -8.23 -47.02 7.67
C ASP A 488 -7.91 -45.54 7.93
N VAL A 489 -7.09 -45.27 8.96
CA VAL A 489 -6.60 -43.91 9.26
C VAL A 489 -5.70 -43.41 8.13
N ALA A 490 -4.79 -44.25 7.62
CA ALA A 490 -3.91 -43.91 6.51
C ALA A 490 -4.70 -43.59 5.23
N ASN A 491 -5.74 -44.36 4.93
CA ASN A 491 -6.61 -44.14 3.77
C ASN A 491 -7.39 -42.83 3.90
N PHE A 492 -7.94 -42.52 5.08
CA PHE A 492 -8.58 -41.24 5.34
C PHE A 492 -7.61 -40.06 5.19
N LEU A 493 -6.39 -40.15 5.75
CA LEU A 493 -5.39 -39.10 5.63
C LEU A 493 -4.94 -38.87 4.18
N LYS A 494 -4.93 -39.91 3.32
CA LYS A 494 -4.66 -39.78 1.87
C LYS A 494 -5.76 -39.00 1.13
N GLU A 495 -7.00 -39.00 1.64
CA GLU A 495 -8.08 -38.18 1.06
C GLU A 495 -7.93 -36.69 1.39
N ILE A 496 -7.16 -36.34 2.42
CA ILE A 496 -6.95 -34.94 2.80
C ILE A 496 -5.95 -34.29 1.83
N PRO A 497 -6.30 -33.15 1.21
CA PRO A 497 -5.36 -32.42 0.36
C PRO A 497 -4.09 -32.03 1.12
N VAL A 498 -2.90 -32.21 0.51
CA VAL A 498 -1.60 -31.89 1.15
C VAL A 498 -1.54 -30.42 1.63
N ASN A 499 -2.21 -29.51 0.92
CA ASN A 499 -2.28 -28.08 1.27
C ASN A 499 -3.30 -27.75 2.37
N PHE A 500 -4.08 -28.72 2.86
CA PHE A 500 -5.01 -28.50 3.97
C PHE A 500 -4.25 -28.25 5.27
N ILE A 501 -3.15 -28.98 5.46
CA ILE A 501 -2.25 -28.87 6.61
C ILE A 501 -1.28 -27.71 6.33
N VAL A 502 -1.75 -26.48 6.50
CA VAL A 502 -0.95 -25.26 6.31
C VAL A 502 -1.15 -24.33 7.49
N ASN A 503 -0.05 -23.93 8.14
CA ASN A 503 0.21 -22.81 9.09
C ASN A 503 -0.90 -22.31 10.05
N ASP A 504 -2.02 -23.00 10.19
CA ASP A 504 -3.10 -22.65 11.11
C ASP A 504 -3.10 -23.66 12.26
N SER A 505 -2.44 -23.26 13.35
CA SER A 505 -2.26 -24.12 14.52
C SER A 505 -3.57 -24.49 15.19
N ASP A 506 -4.58 -23.61 15.17
CA ASP A 506 -5.88 -23.86 15.80
C ASP A 506 -6.66 -24.91 15.01
N LEU A 507 -6.77 -24.73 13.68
CA LEU A 507 -7.46 -25.68 12.81
C LEU A 507 -6.82 -27.06 12.85
N ASN A 508 -5.48 -27.13 12.77
CA ASN A 508 -4.75 -28.39 12.89
C ASN A 508 -4.97 -29.06 14.26
N SER A 509 -5.01 -28.29 15.36
CA SER A 509 -5.26 -28.85 16.69
C SER A 509 -6.66 -29.43 16.82
N LYS A 510 -7.70 -28.72 16.32
CA LYS A 510 -9.08 -29.19 16.35
C LYS A 510 -9.29 -30.39 15.44
N PHE A 511 -8.72 -30.38 14.24
CA PHE A 511 -8.71 -31.51 13.32
C PHE A 511 -8.13 -32.77 13.99
N LEU A 512 -6.96 -32.65 14.62
CA LEU A 512 -6.30 -33.77 15.28
C LEU A 512 -7.10 -34.28 16.48
N THR A 513 -7.73 -33.39 17.26
CA THR A 513 -8.64 -33.77 18.35
C THR A 513 -9.86 -34.56 17.84
N ILE A 514 -10.47 -34.13 16.73
CA ILE A 514 -11.61 -34.83 16.11
C ILE A 514 -11.18 -36.23 15.66
N LEU A 515 -10.03 -36.34 14.97
CA LEU A 515 -9.51 -37.62 14.52
C LEU A 515 -9.23 -38.57 15.70
N ILE A 516 -8.52 -38.08 16.71
CA ILE A 516 -8.14 -38.86 17.89
C ILE A 516 -9.36 -39.35 18.68
N SER A 517 -10.43 -38.54 18.76
CA SER A 517 -11.66 -38.91 19.47
C SER A 517 -12.33 -40.20 18.96
N LYS A 518 -12.01 -40.63 17.73
CA LYS A 518 -12.55 -41.85 17.10
C LYS A 518 -11.56 -43.02 17.08
N ILE A 519 -10.30 -42.81 17.47
CA ILE A 519 -9.28 -43.84 17.47
C ILE A 519 -9.29 -44.55 18.82
N ASN A 520 -9.90 -45.74 18.88
CA ASN A 520 -9.94 -46.56 20.09
C ASN A 520 -9.27 -47.94 19.93
N PHE A 521 -8.80 -48.28 18.72
CA PHE A 521 -8.24 -49.60 18.40
C PHE A 521 -6.73 -49.70 18.67
N ILE A 522 -6.04 -48.58 18.92
CA ILE A 522 -4.58 -48.58 19.15
C ILE A 522 -4.32 -49.13 20.56
N GLU A 523 -3.68 -50.30 20.65
CA GLU A 523 -3.45 -50.99 21.93
C GLU A 523 -1.97 -51.24 22.22
N THR A 524 -1.10 -51.09 21.22
CA THR A 524 0.34 -51.35 21.34
C THR A 524 1.18 -50.12 21.00
N LEU A 525 2.41 -50.07 21.52
CA LEU A 525 3.37 -49.01 21.19
C LEU A 525 3.83 -49.03 19.73
N ASP A 526 3.84 -50.19 19.08
CA ASP A 526 4.16 -50.28 17.64
C ASP A 526 3.09 -49.59 16.78
N GLU A 527 1.82 -49.83 17.11
CA GLU A 527 0.69 -49.16 16.47
C GLU A 527 0.68 -47.65 16.69
N LEU A 528 0.98 -47.22 17.93
CA LEU A 528 1.12 -45.81 18.26
C LEU A 528 2.26 -45.16 17.46
N ASN A 529 3.41 -45.84 17.32
CA ASN A 529 4.55 -45.36 16.52
C ASN A 529 4.21 -45.28 15.02
N LYS A 530 3.44 -46.23 14.50
CA LYS A 530 2.94 -46.21 13.11
C LYS A 530 2.00 -45.02 12.89
N PHE A 531 1.09 -44.76 13.83
CA PHE A 531 0.22 -43.57 13.77
C PHE A 531 1.03 -42.26 13.74
N TYR A 532 2.04 -42.11 14.60
CA TYR A 532 2.92 -40.93 14.56
C TYR A 532 3.71 -40.81 13.26
N SER A 533 4.09 -41.94 12.66
CA SER A 533 4.76 -41.95 11.35
C SER A 533 3.84 -41.41 10.26
N LEU A 534 2.56 -41.81 10.23
CA LEU A 534 1.56 -41.26 9.30
C LEU A 534 1.37 -39.73 9.46
N LEU A 535 1.33 -39.23 10.70
CA LEU A 535 1.25 -37.78 10.95
C LEU A 535 2.49 -37.04 10.43
N SER A 536 3.65 -37.68 10.45
CA SER A 536 4.88 -37.09 9.90
C SER A 536 4.89 -37.05 8.37
N GLU A 537 4.29 -38.04 7.69
CA GLU A 537 4.18 -38.09 6.23
C GLU A 537 3.33 -36.94 5.67
N ILE A 538 2.30 -36.52 6.41
CA ILE A 538 1.44 -35.38 6.05
C ILE A 538 1.99 -34.03 6.55
N ASN A 539 3.23 -33.98 7.02
CA ASN A 539 3.89 -32.79 7.57
C ASN A 539 3.14 -32.13 8.75
N MET A 540 2.50 -32.91 9.62
CA MET A 540 1.84 -32.36 10.80
C MET A 540 2.87 -31.70 11.74
N PRO A 541 2.66 -30.44 12.19
CA PRO A 541 3.61 -29.76 13.07
C PRO A 541 3.85 -30.48 14.39
N LYS A 542 5.12 -30.72 14.73
CA LYS A 542 5.53 -31.47 15.94
C LYS A 542 4.97 -30.88 17.23
N ASP A 543 4.90 -29.54 17.34
CA ASP A 543 4.39 -28.87 18.54
C ASP A 543 2.89 -29.15 18.76
N ILE A 544 2.12 -29.29 17.68
CA ILE A 544 0.70 -29.63 17.75
C ILE A 544 0.52 -31.09 18.19
N VAL A 545 1.30 -32.00 17.60
CA VAL A 545 1.32 -33.42 17.99
C VAL A 545 1.63 -33.55 19.49
N LYS A 546 2.68 -32.87 19.98
CA LYS A 546 3.04 -32.89 21.41
C LYS A 546 1.93 -32.37 22.33
N LYS A 547 1.18 -31.37 21.89
CA LYS A 547 0.14 -30.70 22.68
C LYS A 547 -1.19 -31.46 22.69
N VAL A 548 -1.58 -32.06 21.56
CA VAL A 548 -2.91 -32.66 21.37
C VAL A 548 -2.92 -34.16 21.61
N CYS A 549 -1.86 -34.88 21.22
CA CYS A 549 -1.82 -36.34 21.40
C CYS A 549 -1.61 -36.75 22.86
N PHE A 550 -1.20 -35.85 23.75
CA PHE A 550 -1.06 -36.14 25.18
C PHE A 550 -1.49 -34.96 26.08
N PRO A 551 -2.42 -35.18 27.03
CA PRO A 551 -3.16 -36.41 27.27
C PRO A 551 -4.27 -36.65 26.23
N SER A 552 -4.43 -37.91 25.78
CA SER A 552 -5.51 -38.34 24.89
C SER A 552 -5.84 -39.83 25.10
N ASN A 553 -6.90 -40.33 24.48
CA ASN A 553 -7.27 -41.76 24.48
C ASN A 553 -6.23 -42.66 23.80
N LEU A 554 -5.28 -42.10 23.03
CA LEU A 554 -4.15 -42.84 22.46
C LEU A 554 -3.27 -43.45 23.54
N TYR A 555 -3.15 -42.81 24.70
CA TYR A 555 -2.46 -43.37 25.86
C TYR A 555 -3.53 -44.03 26.72
N ASN A 556 -3.87 -45.27 26.38
CA ASN A 556 -4.77 -46.11 27.16
C ASN A 556 -4.00 -46.99 28.16
N GLU A 557 -4.74 -47.75 28.98
CA GLU A 557 -4.18 -48.63 30.01
C GLU A 557 -3.10 -49.58 29.47
N LYS A 558 -3.34 -50.19 28.30
CA LYS A 558 -2.42 -51.15 27.67
C LYS A 558 -1.10 -50.49 27.29
N ILE A 559 -1.14 -49.32 26.67
CA ILE A 559 0.06 -48.57 26.27
C ILE A 559 0.86 -48.11 27.48
N ILE A 560 0.19 -47.63 28.54
CA ILE A 560 0.88 -47.23 29.77
C ILE A 560 1.56 -48.44 30.42
N LEU A 561 0.91 -49.61 30.44
CA LEU A 561 1.52 -50.85 30.92
C LEU A 561 2.73 -51.27 30.08
N GLU A 562 2.67 -51.15 28.75
CA GLU A 562 3.84 -51.39 27.90
C GLU A 562 4.99 -50.42 28.20
N LEU A 563 4.71 -49.12 28.35
CA LEU A 563 5.73 -48.12 28.72
C LEU A 563 6.39 -48.43 30.07
N ILE A 564 5.59 -48.82 31.07
CA ILE A 564 6.10 -49.25 32.38
C ILE A 564 6.95 -50.52 32.25
N ASN A 565 6.56 -51.47 31.42
CA ASN A 565 7.31 -52.71 31.20
C ASN A 565 8.64 -52.45 30.48
N ILE A 566 8.68 -51.57 29.48
CA ILE A 566 9.92 -51.22 28.77
C ILE A 566 10.87 -50.45 29.70
N TYR A 567 10.38 -49.73 30.71
CA TYR A 567 11.22 -49.01 31.67
C TYR A 567 12.28 -49.89 32.38
N LYS A 568 12.03 -51.20 32.47
CA LYS A 568 13.00 -52.21 32.96
C LYS A 568 14.28 -52.26 32.12
N ASN A 569 14.21 -51.89 30.85
CA ASN A 569 15.36 -51.89 29.95
C ASN A 569 16.34 -50.75 30.32
N GLU A 570 17.59 -51.11 30.62
CA GLU A 570 18.64 -50.13 30.94
C GLU A 570 18.93 -49.16 29.78
N SER A 571 18.64 -49.56 28.54
CA SER A 571 18.86 -48.75 27.34
C SER A 571 17.64 -47.92 26.89
N LEU A 572 16.61 -47.77 27.74
CA LEU A 572 15.35 -47.07 27.42
C LEU A 572 15.57 -45.70 26.78
N THR A 573 16.53 -44.90 27.27
CA THR A 573 16.79 -43.55 26.78
C THR A 573 17.13 -43.53 25.28
N VAL A 574 17.78 -44.59 24.80
CA VAL A 574 18.20 -44.77 23.40
C VAL A 574 17.12 -45.45 22.56
N THR A 575 16.39 -46.41 23.12
CA THR A 575 15.44 -47.26 22.36
C THR A 575 14.05 -46.65 22.19
N LEU A 576 13.56 -45.89 23.16
CA LEU A 576 12.21 -45.32 23.10
C LEU A 576 12.17 -44.16 22.11
N LYS A 577 11.25 -44.18 21.13
CA LYS A 577 11.03 -43.01 20.27
C LYS A 577 10.14 -42.01 21.01
N SER A 578 10.55 -40.75 21.05
CA SER A 578 9.84 -39.70 21.79
C SER A 578 9.09 -38.79 20.84
N PHE A 579 7.76 -38.94 20.80
CA PHE A 579 6.86 -38.14 19.98
C PHE A 579 6.08 -37.11 20.80
N THR A 580 5.71 -37.44 22.03
CA THR A 580 5.00 -36.53 22.95
C THR A 580 5.76 -36.30 24.25
N SER A 581 5.19 -35.45 25.12
CA SER A 581 5.73 -35.24 26.46
C SER A 581 5.62 -36.47 27.37
N CYS A 582 4.81 -37.48 27.03
CA CYS A 582 4.72 -38.73 27.78
C CYS A 582 6.05 -39.51 27.68
N GLU A 583 6.48 -39.89 26.47
CA GLU A 583 7.72 -40.66 26.27
C GLU A 583 8.95 -39.87 26.74
N GLU A 584 8.97 -38.55 26.52
CA GLU A 584 10.02 -37.68 27.04
C GLU A 584 10.10 -37.73 28.57
N SER A 585 8.96 -37.83 29.27
CA SER A 585 8.94 -37.94 30.73
C SER A 585 9.53 -39.25 31.21
N PHE A 586 9.20 -40.38 30.57
CA PHE A 586 9.80 -41.69 30.89
C PHE A 586 11.32 -41.72 30.66
N LYS A 587 11.81 -41.11 29.56
CA LYS A 587 13.25 -40.96 29.31
C LYS A 587 13.93 -40.13 30.39
N LYS A 588 13.34 -38.98 30.76
CA LYS A 588 13.89 -38.11 31.80
C LYS A 588 13.92 -38.81 33.17
N LEU A 589 12.89 -39.58 33.50
CA LEU A 589 12.90 -40.41 34.72
C LEU A 589 14.08 -41.39 34.68
N LYS A 590 14.32 -42.09 33.57
CA LYS A 590 15.47 -43.00 33.45
C LYS A 590 16.81 -42.29 33.59
N ASP A 591 16.97 -41.12 32.98
CA ASP A 591 18.19 -40.32 33.09
C ASP A 591 18.42 -39.82 34.53
N LEU A 592 17.35 -39.44 35.24
CA LEU A 592 17.40 -39.08 36.65
C LEU A 592 17.73 -40.28 37.54
N GLU A 593 17.20 -41.47 37.23
CA GLU A 593 17.56 -42.72 37.92
C GLU A 593 19.07 -42.96 37.83
N ILE A 594 19.65 -42.86 36.62
CA ILE A 594 21.08 -43.05 36.39
C ILE A 594 21.92 -42.01 37.14
N LYS A 595 21.50 -40.74 37.15
CA LYS A 595 22.19 -39.67 37.88
C LYS A 595 22.11 -39.88 39.39
N LEU A 596 20.94 -40.22 39.92
CA LEU A 596 20.74 -40.49 41.34
C LEU A 596 21.59 -41.68 41.82
N LYS A 597 21.66 -42.77 41.05
CA LYS A 597 22.55 -43.91 41.37
C LYS A 597 24.02 -43.49 41.47
N ARG A 598 24.48 -42.62 40.57
CA ARG A 598 25.86 -42.11 40.57
C ARG A 598 26.16 -41.24 41.79
N GLU A 599 25.29 -40.28 42.09
CA GLU A 599 25.48 -39.34 43.21
C GLU A 599 25.38 -40.04 44.57
N LEU A 600 24.43 -40.98 44.70
CA LEU A 600 24.25 -41.77 45.92
C LEU A 600 25.28 -42.90 46.05
N LYS A 601 26.06 -43.19 45.00
CA LYS A 601 27.02 -44.31 44.89
C LYS A 601 26.38 -45.65 45.25
N ILE A 602 25.20 -45.91 44.71
CA ILE A 602 24.42 -47.15 44.91
C ILE A 602 24.17 -47.85 43.58
N ASP A 603 24.21 -49.17 43.59
CA ASP A 603 23.97 -49.99 42.40
C ASP A 603 22.48 -50.01 42.01
N SER A 604 21.59 -49.88 42.99
CA SER A 604 20.14 -49.95 42.80
C SER A 604 19.40 -48.90 43.61
N LEU A 605 18.32 -48.35 43.03
CA LEU A 605 17.36 -47.48 43.71
C LEU A 605 16.10 -48.22 44.18
N ILE A 606 16.02 -49.53 43.90
CA ILE A 606 14.88 -50.38 44.30
C ILE A 606 14.86 -50.62 45.81
N ASP A 607 16.02 -50.52 46.47
CA ASP A 607 16.16 -50.62 47.91
C ASP A 607 16.56 -49.27 48.53
N PHE A 608 16.09 -49.05 49.76
CA PHE A 608 16.44 -47.86 50.55
C PHE A 608 17.64 -48.15 51.44
N TYR A 609 18.77 -47.50 51.19
CA TYR A 609 20.00 -47.64 51.95
C TYR A 609 20.10 -46.57 53.04
N ASN A 610 20.43 -46.96 54.28
CA ASN A 610 20.60 -46.05 55.43
C ASN A 610 21.76 -46.50 56.34
N THR A 611 22.94 -46.72 55.75
CA THR A 611 24.14 -47.09 56.49
C THR A 611 24.93 -45.84 56.95
N ASN A 612 25.83 -46.01 57.91
CA ASN A 612 26.68 -44.90 58.39
C ASN A 612 27.66 -44.39 57.31
N GLU A 613 28.07 -45.24 56.37
CA GLU A 613 28.87 -44.83 55.19
C GLU A 613 28.04 -44.02 54.18
N PHE A 614 26.76 -44.38 54.00
CA PHE A 614 25.82 -43.64 53.17
C PHE A 614 25.57 -42.21 53.71
N LYS A 615 25.39 -42.07 55.03
CA LYS A 615 25.27 -40.77 55.70
C LYS A 615 26.49 -39.85 55.45
N LYS A 616 27.71 -40.40 55.45
CA LYS A 616 28.93 -39.62 55.14
C LYS A 616 28.97 -39.14 53.68
N THR A 617 28.46 -39.94 52.75
CA THR A 617 28.43 -39.60 51.32
C THR A 617 27.40 -38.52 51.02
N ILE A 618 26.22 -38.59 51.66
CA ILE A 618 25.15 -37.59 51.49
C ILE A 618 25.60 -36.19 51.91
N ILE A 619 26.32 -36.07 53.04
CA ILE A 619 26.69 -34.77 53.61
C ILE A 619 27.45 -33.87 52.62
N ASN A 620 28.18 -34.46 51.68
CA ASN A 620 28.98 -33.70 50.72
C ASN A 620 28.17 -33.18 49.51
N ASN A 621 27.04 -33.82 49.14
CA ASN A 621 26.29 -33.53 47.90
C ASN A 621 24.78 -33.29 48.18
N ILE A 622 24.42 -32.72 49.34
CA ILE A 622 23.02 -32.55 49.79
C ILE A 622 22.16 -31.78 48.76
N GLU A 623 22.65 -30.64 48.28
CA GLU A 623 21.88 -29.75 47.39
C GLU A 623 21.58 -30.41 46.04
N ASP A 624 22.58 -31.06 45.43
CA ASP A 624 22.45 -31.72 44.12
C ASP A 624 21.46 -32.89 44.18
N ILE A 625 21.53 -33.71 45.22
CA ILE A 625 20.64 -34.87 45.38
C ILE A 625 19.20 -34.40 45.66
N ILE A 626 19.00 -33.37 46.48
CA ILE A 626 17.68 -32.76 46.69
C ILE A 626 17.12 -32.28 45.34
N GLY A 627 17.91 -31.54 44.56
CA GLY A 627 17.48 -31.04 43.26
C GLY A 627 17.09 -32.16 42.27
N LEU A 628 17.82 -33.27 42.24
CA LEU A 628 17.48 -34.43 41.42
C LEU A 628 16.19 -35.13 41.89
N CYS A 629 16.01 -35.28 43.20
CA CYS A 629 14.78 -35.84 43.76
C CYS A 629 13.56 -34.94 43.49
N GLU A 630 13.71 -33.62 43.59
CA GLU A 630 12.64 -32.67 43.29
C GLU A 630 12.22 -32.73 41.82
N GLN A 631 13.19 -32.78 40.89
CA GLN A 631 12.91 -32.97 39.46
C GLN A 631 12.19 -34.30 39.19
N TRP A 632 12.58 -35.39 39.85
CA TRP A 632 11.88 -36.67 39.73
C TRP A 632 10.42 -36.56 40.17
N ILE A 633 10.19 -35.99 41.36
CA ILE A 633 8.85 -35.85 41.95
C ILE A 633 7.98 -34.95 41.06
N GLU A 634 8.53 -33.88 40.50
CA GLU A 634 7.82 -32.97 39.59
C GLU A 634 7.36 -33.71 38.32
N ILE A 635 8.25 -34.47 37.68
CA ILE A 635 7.91 -35.25 36.48
C ILE A 635 6.87 -36.32 36.80
N TRP A 636 7.03 -37.06 37.91
CA TRP A 636 6.04 -38.05 38.36
C TRP A 636 4.65 -37.41 38.52
N ASN A 637 4.56 -36.33 39.29
CA ASN A 637 3.30 -35.64 39.54
C ASN A 637 2.70 -35.07 38.25
N SER A 638 3.53 -34.63 37.30
CA SER A 638 3.07 -34.19 35.98
C SER A 638 2.41 -35.32 35.19
N ILE A 639 2.92 -36.55 35.24
CA ILE A 639 2.30 -37.71 34.58
C ILE A 639 0.97 -38.04 35.26
N VAL A 640 0.97 -38.15 36.59
CA VAL A 640 -0.23 -38.47 37.39
C VAL A 640 -1.35 -37.45 37.15
N SER A 641 -1.02 -36.17 37.07
CA SER A 641 -2.01 -35.11 36.82
C SER A 641 -2.70 -35.20 35.45
N ARG A 642 -2.11 -35.93 34.50
CA ARG A 642 -2.60 -36.07 33.11
C ARG A 642 -3.17 -37.45 32.82
N ILE A 643 -2.83 -38.46 33.61
CA ILE A 643 -3.27 -39.85 33.45
C ILE A 643 -3.75 -40.37 34.81
N GLU A 644 -5.08 -40.35 35.00
CA GLU A 644 -5.72 -40.66 36.29
C GLU A 644 -5.37 -42.06 36.81
N TYR A 645 -5.30 -43.06 35.93
CA TYR A 645 -5.03 -44.45 36.29
C TYR A 645 -3.53 -44.81 36.35
N PHE A 646 -2.62 -43.85 36.13
CA PHE A 646 -1.17 -44.14 36.06
C PHE A 646 -0.62 -44.75 37.35
N GLU A 647 -0.97 -44.21 38.53
CA GLU A 647 -0.46 -44.73 39.80
C GLU A 647 -0.94 -46.16 40.06
N HIS A 648 -2.19 -46.46 39.73
CA HIS A 648 -2.74 -47.81 39.85
C HIS A 648 -2.01 -48.79 38.92
N MET A 649 -1.66 -48.38 37.70
CA MET A 649 -0.93 -49.23 36.75
C MET A 649 0.55 -49.41 37.11
N ALA A 650 1.15 -48.38 37.70
CA ALA A 650 2.53 -48.45 38.19
C ALA A 650 2.66 -49.30 39.46
N LEU A 651 1.55 -49.65 40.12
CA LEU A 651 1.55 -50.44 41.35
C LEU A 651 2.36 -51.73 41.19
N HIS A 652 3.25 -52.00 42.14
CA HIS A 652 4.19 -53.11 42.17
C HIS A 652 5.26 -53.14 41.07
N SER A 653 5.30 -52.13 40.19
CA SER A 653 6.37 -51.99 39.18
C SER A 653 7.70 -51.56 39.80
N GLU A 654 8.81 -51.80 39.10
CA GLU A 654 10.12 -51.27 39.48
C GLU A 654 10.12 -49.73 39.54
N LEU A 655 9.41 -49.11 38.61
CA LEU A 655 9.29 -47.66 38.50
C LEU A 655 8.62 -47.05 39.74
N GLU A 656 7.57 -47.69 40.28
CA GLU A 656 6.93 -47.24 41.53
C GLU A 656 7.83 -47.45 42.76
N LYS A 657 8.55 -48.58 42.84
CA LYS A 657 9.52 -48.83 43.92
C LYS A 657 10.60 -47.76 43.95
N ILE A 658 11.15 -47.42 42.78
CA ILE A 658 12.12 -46.34 42.62
C ILE A 658 11.50 -45.02 43.06
N ASN A 659 10.28 -44.68 42.62
CA ASN A 659 9.60 -43.46 43.03
C ASN A 659 9.40 -43.37 44.56
N CYS A 660 8.94 -44.45 45.18
CA CYS A 660 8.80 -44.54 46.64
C CYS A 660 10.12 -44.29 47.36
N ASN A 661 11.21 -44.89 46.88
CA ASN A 661 12.52 -44.71 47.49
C ASN A 661 13.11 -43.33 47.22
N THR A 662 12.92 -42.75 46.03
CA THR A 662 13.30 -41.36 45.74
C THR A 662 12.62 -40.39 46.72
N ARG A 663 11.34 -40.61 47.04
CA ARG A 663 10.63 -39.83 48.07
C ARG A 663 11.18 -40.07 49.48
N LYS A 664 11.56 -41.30 49.82
CA LYS A 664 12.23 -41.62 51.10
C LYS A 664 13.59 -40.92 51.20
N TYR A 665 14.40 -40.96 50.13
CA TYR A 665 15.68 -40.25 50.07
C TYR A 665 15.47 -38.74 50.18
N TYR A 666 14.52 -38.15 49.46
CA TYR A 666 14.15 -36.74 49.61
C TYR A 666 13.82 -36.38 51.06
N ASN A 667 12.92 -37.13 51.71
CA ASN A 667 12.52 -36.86 53.09
C ASN A 667 13.65 -37.11 54.10
N PHE A 668 14.51 -38.09 53.84
CA PHE A 668 15.68 -38.38 54.68
C PHE A 668 16.70 -37.26 54.60
N ILE A 669 17.05 -36.82 53.38
CA ILE A 669 18.05 -35.79 53.13
C ILE A 669 17.54 -34.41 53.56
N LYS A 670 16.25 -34.12 53.39
CA LYS A 670 15.61 -32.87 53.83
C LYS A 670 15.66 -32.66 55.35
N LYS A 671 15.80 -33.71 56.16
CA LYS A 671 16.05 -33.56 57.61
C LYS A 671 17.41 -32.94 57.91
N TYR A 672 18.35 -33.03 56.98
CA TYR A 672 19.70 -32.48 57.07
C TYR A 672 19.85 -31.16 56.27
N ASP A 673 18.80 -30.72 55.59
CA ASP A 673 18.73 -29.44 54.87
C ASP A 673 18.56 -28.27 55.85
N ASN A 674 19.68 -27.69 56.29
CA ASN A 674 19.69 -26.57 57.23
C ASN A 674 19.51 -25.22 56.49
N LYS A 675 18.27 -24.84 56.21
CA LYS A 675 17.87 -23.52 55.65
C LYS A 675 18.23 -22.28 56.50
N ILE A 676 18.98 -22.44 57.59
CA ILE A 676 19.32 -21.37 58.55
C ILE A 676 20.41 -20.43 57.99
N SER A 677 21.32 -20.94 57.16
CA SER A 677 22.43 -20.18 56.55
C SER A 677 21.96 -19.00 55.68
N ASN A 678 20.75 -19.05 55.14
CA ASN A 678 20.21 -17.99 54.26
C ASN A 678 19.41 -16.90 55.00
N ARG A 679 19.08 -17.08 56.29
CA ARG A 679 18.18 -16.16 57.03
C ARG A 679 18.87 -15.34 58.14
N TYR A 680 19.94 -15.85 58.73
CA TYR A 680 20.64 -15.20 59.83
C TYR A 680 22.12 -15.05 59.51
N LYS A 681 22.72 -13.95 59.96
CA LYS A 681 24.11 -13.60 59.65
C LYS A 681 25.10 -14.46 60.41
N GLU A 682 24.82 -14.73 61.69
CA GLU A 682 25.65 -15.52 62.59
C GLU A 682 24.76 -16.27 63.62
N VAL A 683 25.20 -17.46 64.03
CA VAL A 683 24.51 -18.30 65.03
C VAL A 683 25.32 -18.31 66.33
N TYR A 684 24.67 -18.08 67.47
CA TYR A 684 25.29 -18.02 68.79
C TYR A 684 24.63 -19.02 69.75
N ILE A 685 25.44 -19.76 70.51
CA ILE A 685 24.99 -20.68 71.55
C ILE A 685 25.53 -20.16 72.88
N ILE A 686 24.66 -19.86 73.84
CA ILE A 686 25.02 -19.18 75.10
C ILE A 686 25.09 -20.18 76.26
N ASP A 687 26.17 -20.10 77.02
CA ASP A 687 26.43 -20.89 78.23
C ASP A 687 25.87 -20.21 79.50
N THR A 688 25.64 -20.99 80.56
CA THR A 688 25.08 -20.57 81.86
C THR A 688 25.95 -19.51 82.53
N ASP A 689 27.27 -19.69 82.47
CA ASP A 689 28.26 -18.81 83.11
C ASP A 689 28.23 -17.37 82.55
N VAL A 690 27.95 -17.22 81.25
CA VAL A 690 27.77 -15.94 80.57
C VAL A 690 26.53 -15.21 81.07
N LEU A 691 25.42 -15.93 81.25
CA LEU A 691 24.15 -15.38 81.71
C LEU A 691 24.21 -14.96 83.19
N ILE A 692 24.97 -15.68 84.02
CA ILE A 692 25.22 -15.28 85.42
C ILE A 692 26.13 -14.04 85.49
N SER A 693 27.15 -13.99 84.64
CA SER A 693 28.11 -12.88 84.61
C SER A 693 27.50 -11.59 84.06
N MET A 694 26.63 -11.69 83.06
CA MET A 694 25.90 -10.54 82.49
C MET A 694 24.45 -10.94 82.15
N PRO A 695 23.50 -10.75 83.09
CA PRO A 695 22.09 -11.11 82.89
C PRO A 695 21.48 -10.52 81.62
N HIS A 696 21.89 -9.29 81.29
CA HIS A 696 21.42 -8.52 80.14
C HIS A 696 22.15 -8.81 78.81
N VAL A 697 22.86 -9.93 78.69
CA VAL A 697 23.64 -10.26 77.48
C VAL A 697 22.79 -10.38 76.22
N ILE A 698 21.55 -10.86 76.34
CA ILE A 698 20.64 -11.04 75.20
C ILE A 698 20.30 -9.70 74.52
N SER A 699 20.24 -8.61 75.30
CA SER A 699 19.99 -7.26 74.76
C SER A 699 21.06 -6.75 73.78
N LYS A 700 22.22 -7.43 73.69
CA LYS A 700 23.34 -7.06 72.81
C LYS A 700 23.28 -7.71 71.42
N PHE A 701 22.33 -8.61 71.17
CA PHE A 701 22.15 -9.27 69.87
C PHE A 701 21.06 -8.56 69.06
N ASP A 702 21.31 -8.39 67.76
CA ASP A 702 20.37 -7.76 66.85
C ASP A 702 19.44 -8.81 66.21
N THR A 703 18.38 -8.37 65.52
CA THR A 703 17.38 -9.26 64.88
C THR A 703 17.92 -10.11 63.73
N THR A 704 19.17 -9.89 63.33
CA THR A 704 19.89 -10.68 62.30
C THR A 704 20.74 -11.81 62.88
N ASP A 705 20.92 -11.85 64.21
CA ASP A 705 21.64 -12.89 64.93
C ASP A 705 20.68 -14.00 65.38
N TYR A 706 21.10 -15.26 65.29
CA TYR A 706 20.29 -16.38 65.79
C TYR A 706 20.85 -16.85 67.13
N VAL A 707 20.14 -16.55 68.22
CA VAL A 707 20.57 -16.86 69.58
C VAL A 707 19.87 -18.12 70.09
N ILE A 708 20.66 -19.14 70.40
CA ILE A 708 20.23 -20.44 70.89
C ILE A 708 20.61 -20.57 72.37
N ILE A 709 19.64 -20.93 73.20
CA ILE A 709 19.87 -21.30 74.60
C ILE A 709 19.52 -22.77 74.79
N PRO A 710 20.49 -23.61 75.18
CA PRO A 710 20.23 -24.99 75.52
C PRO A 710 19.25 -25.08 76.70
N LYS A 711 18.26 -25.97 76.64
CA LYS A 711 17.28 -26.14 77.74
C LYS A 711 17.96 -26.41 79.09
N LYS A 712 19.03 -27.19 79.08
CA LYS A 712 19.81 -27.51 80.29
C LYS A 712 20.49 -26.31 80.94
N VAL A 713 20.83 -25.26 80.16
CA VAL A 713 21.35 -23.98 80.68
C VAL A 713 20.27 -23.24 81.47
N ILE A 714 19.00 -23.38 81.09
CA ILE A 714 17.86 -22.82 81.84
C ILE A 714 17.68 -23.57 83.15
N ASP A 715 17.76 -24.90 83.14
CA ASP A 715 17.66 -25.73 84.33
C ASP A 715 18.79 -25.39 85.33
N GLU A 716 20.00 -25.14 84.84
CA GLU A 716 21.11 -24.67 85.67
C GLU A 716 20.84 -23.29 86.27
N LEU A 717 20.41 -22.31 85.46
CA LEU A 717 20.05 -20.98 85.96
C LEU A 717 18.92 -21.02 87.01
N ASP A 718 18.00 -21.98 86.93
CA ASP A 718 16.94 -22.15 87.92
C ASP A 718 17.50 -22.68 89.25
N ASN A 719 18.44 -23.64 89.21
CA ASN A 719 19.16 -24.14 90.38
C ASN A 719 20.09 -23.08 91.02
N GLU A 720 20.56 -22.09 90.24
CA GLU A 720 21.33 -20.96 90.79
C GLU A 720 20.50 -20.00 91.67
N LYS A 721 19.18 -20.23 91.82
CA LYS A 721 18.30 -19.44 92.69
C LYS A 721 18.33 -19.84 94.16
N ASP A 722 19.03 -20.92 94.52
CA ASP A 722 18.99 -21.51 95.86
C ASP A 722 19.51 -20.58 96.98
N VAL A 723 18.95 -20.79 98.19
CA VAL A 723 19.14 -19.93 99.37
C VAL A 723 20.58 -19.92 99.89
N GLU A 724 21.37 -20.94 99.54
CA GLU A 724 22.77 -21.13 99.96
C GLU A 724 23.78 -20.34 99.12
N LYS A 725 23.38 -19.81 97.96
CA LYS A 725 24.28 -19.09 97.04
C LYS A 725 24.38 -17.60 97.36
N SER A 726 25.44 -16.95 96.87
CA SER A 726 25.67 -15.52 97.11
C SER A 726 24.50 -14.67 96.63
N THR A 727 24.20 -13.59 97.35
CA THR A 727 23.08 -12.68 97.05
C THR A 727 23.16 -12.10 95.63
N GLU A 728 24.37 -11.95 95.09
CA GLU A 728 24.63 -11.44 93.76
C GLU A 728 24.35 -12.47 92.65
N VAL A 729 24.80 -13.73 92.80
CA VAL A 729 24.55 -14.80 91.81
C VAL A 729 23.05 -15.10 91.70
N ARG A 730 22.35 -15.18 92.84
CA ARG A 730 20.90 -15.39 92.87
C ARG A 730 20.15 -14.28 92.14
N ARG A 731 20.53 -13.03 92.39
CA ARG A 731 19.92 -11.86 91.74
C ARG A 731 20.16 -11.88 90.23
N ASN A 732 21.38 -12.22 89.80
CA ASN A 732 21.74 -12.28 88.39
C ASN A 732 21.02 -13.42 87.65
N ALA A 733 20.92 -14.61 88.24
CA ALA A 733 20.17 -15.74 87.66
C ALA A 733 18.67 -15.43 87.52
N GLN A 734 18.07 -14.78 88.52
CA GLN A 734 16.67 -14.33 88.45
C GLN A 734 16.44 -13.28 87.36
N LEU A 735 17.34 -12.30 87.25
CA LEU A 735 17.27 -11.27 86.21
C LEU A 735 17.43 -11.89 84.81
N ALA A 736 18.41 -12.79 84.64
CA ALA A 736 18.65 -13.48 83.38
C ALA A 736 17.41 -14.26 82.94
N LEU A 737 16.82 -15.08 83.82
CA LEU A 737 15.62 -15.85 83.49
C LEU A 737 14.41 -14.97 83.16
N THR A 738 14.23 -13.87 83.89
CA THR A 738 13.15 -12.90 83.58
C THR A 738 13.30 -12.31 82.18
N GLU A 739 14.54 -12.00 81.79
CA GLU A 739 14.86 -11.45 80.49
C GLU A 739 14.81 -12.49 79.36
N LEU A 740 15.21 -13.74 79.63
CA LEU A 740 15.04 -14.86 78.70
C LEU A 740 13.57 -15.09 78.38
N ILE A 741 12.70 -15.12 79.39
CA ILE A 741 11.24 -15.29 79.18
C ILE A 741 10.70 -14.18 78.27
N LYS A 742 11.12 -12.93 78.51
CA LYS A 742 10.73 -11.79 77.67
C LYS A 742 11.22 -11.96 76.22
N TYR A 743 12.48 -12.31 76.00
CA TYR A 743 13.04 -12.40 74.66
C TYR A 743 12.65 -13.66 73.88
N VAL A 744 12.26 -14.73 74.57
CA VAL A 744 11.60 -15.89 73.96
C VAL A 744 10.22 -15.50 73.44
N GLN A 745 9.45 -14.71 74.20
CA GLN A 745 8.15 -14.17 73.74
C GLN A 745 8.30 -13.20 72.55
N GLU A 746 9.39 -12.44 72.50
CA GLU A 746 9.73 -11.55 71.37
C GLU A 746 10.35 -12.30 70.16
N ASN A 747 10.43 -13.64 70.18
CA ASN A 747 11.07 -14.48 69.15
C ASN A 747 12.54 -14.12 68.85
N LYS A 748 13.26 -13.51 69.80
CA LYS A 748 14.69 -13.18 69.66
C LYS A 748 15.63 -14.30 70.14
N VAL A 749 15.12 -15.23 70.94
CA VAL A 749 15.88 -16.36 71.50
C VAL A 749 15.10 -17.65 71.27
N VAL A 750 15.81 -18.72 70.91
CA VAL A 750 15.23 -20.06 70.75
C VAL A 750 15.81 -21.00 71.80
N ILE A 751 14.92 -21.67 72.52
CA ILE A 751 15.28 -22.71 73.49
C ILE A 751 15.26 -24.05 72.77
N ILE A 752 16.36 -24.79 72.83
CA ILE A 752 16.53 -26.06 72.10
C ILE A 752 16.88 -27.19 73.08
N GLU A 753 16.19 -28.32 72.93
CA GLU A 753 16.52 -29.57 73.62
C GLU A 753 17.71 -30.27 72.94
N ASP A 754 18.54 -30.92 73.74
CA ASP A 754 19.68 -31.69 73.25
C ASP A 754 19.23 -32.96 72.51
N ASP A 755 19.98 -33.34 71.48
CA ASP A 755 19.73 -34.54 70.68
C ASP A 755 20.82 -35.56 70.97
N LYS A 756 20.44 -36.68 71.60
CA LYS A 756 21.37 -37.70 72.10
C LYS A 756 22.04 -38.50 70.99
N ASP A 757 21.41 -38.58 69.81
CA ASP A 757 21.90 -39.36 68.66
C ASP A 757 23.08 -38.70 67.94
N LEU A 758 23.44 -37.47 68.31
CA LEU A 758 24.57 -36.70 67.74
C LEU A 758 25.87 -36.80 68.56
N LEU A 759 25.84 -37.41 69.75
CA LEU A 759 27.01 -37.58 70.61
C LEU A 759 27.64 -38.97 70.42
N PRO A 760 28.98 -39.11 70.50
CA PRO A 760 29.64 -40.42 70.57
C PRO A 760 29.22 -41.18 71.84
N ASP A 761 29.12 -42.52 71.75
CA ASP A 761 28.57 -43.41 72.79
C ASP A 761 29.24 -43.28 74.18
N ASP A 762 30.47 -42.77 74.26
CA ASP A 762 31.28 -42.69 75.48
C ASP A 762 31.02 -41.43 76.36
N TRP A 763 30.09 -40.53 75.98
CA TRP A 763 29.92 -39.23 76.66
C TRP A 763 28.63 -39.16 77.51
N SER A 764 28.76 -39.00 78.84
CA SER A 764 27.62 -38.81 79.75
C SER A 764 26.99 -37.41 79.64
N ILE A 765 25.71 -37.26 80.00
CA ILE A 765 24.94 -36.01 79.89
C ILE A 765 25.36 -35.04 81.00
N ILE A 766 26.55 -34.48 80.88
CA ILE A 766 27.03 -33.28 81.60
C ILE A 766 26.72 -32.06 80.72
N THR A 767 26.49 -30.90 81.30
CA THR A 767 25.94 -29.70 80.64
C THR A 767 26.77 -29.27 79.43
N ASP A 768 28.09 -29.28 79.57
CA ASP A 768 29.08 -29.13 78.50
C ASP A 768 28.81 -29.98 77.25
N ASN A 769 28.35 -31.22 77.45
CA ASN A 769 28.12 -32.17 76.36
C ASN A 769 26.79 -31.89 75.64
N SER A 770 25.79 -31.38 76.36
CA SER A 770 24.51 -30.93 75.78
C SER A 770 24.71 -29.68 74.90
N ILE A 771 25.51 -28.71 75.35
CA ILE A 771 25.89 -27.52 74.56
C ILE A 771 26.60 -27.94 73.26
N LEU A 772 27.47 -28.93 73.34
CA LEU A 772 28.23 -29.43 72.20
C LEU A 772 27.36 -30.18 71.17
N SER A 773 26.39 -31.00 71.60
CA SER A 773 25.44 -31.68 70.68
C SER A 773 24.69 -30.67 69.82
N ILE A 774 24.24 -29.57 70.43
CA ILE A 774 23.58 -28.47 69.72
C ILE A 774 24.56 -27.80 68.74
N ALA A 775 25.81 -27.56 69.14
CA ALA A 775 26.82 -26.99 68.23
C ALA A 775 27.11 -27.88 67.01
N LEU A 776 27.09 -29.21 67.16
CA LEU A 776 27.24 -30.17 66.05
C LEU A 776 26.02 -30.19 65.13
N LYS A 777 24.80 -30.12 65.69
CA LYS A 777 23.55 -29.99 64.93
C LYS A 777 23.56 -28.81 63.96
N TYR A 778 24.21 -27.72 64.35
CA TYR A 778 24.32 -26.49 63.56
C TYR A 778 25.68 -26.29 62.88
N LYS A 779 26.54 -27.32 62.78
CA LYS A 779 27.91 -27.20 62.25
C LYS A 779 27.99 -26.58 60.85
N THR A 780 27.00 -26.84 59.99
CA THR A 780 26.92 -26.25 58.63
C THR A 780 26.73 -24.73 58.64
N ALA A 781 26.14 -24.18 59.71
CA ALA A 781 25.98 -22.74 59.93
C ALA A 781 27.16 -22.11 60.71
N ASN A 782 28.18 -22.89 61.05
CA ASN A 782 29.41 -22.47 61.75
C ASN A 782 29.17 -21.62 63.03
N PRO A 783 28.54 -22.19 64.07
CA PRO A 783 28.05 -21.44 65.21
C PRO A 783 29.18 -20.99 66.14
N PHE A 784 28.95 -19.88 66.85
CA PHE A 784 29.79 -19.39 67.93
C PHE A 784 29.26 -19.85 69.29
N ILE A 785 30.06 -20.61 70.03
CA ILE A 785 29.78 -20.91 71.45
C ILE A 785 30.31 -19.74 72.29
N VAL A 786 29.46 -19.16 73.12
CA VAL A 786 29.82 -18.07 74.04
C VAL A 786 29.92 -18.64 75.46
N THR A 787 31.14 -18.66 76.01
CA THR A 787 31.44 -19.22 77.34
C THR A 787 32.64 -18.49 77.96
N ASN A 788 32.64 -18.30 79.27
CA ASN A 788 33.78 -17.77 80.02
C ASN A 788 34.63 -18.88 80.66
N ASN A 789 34.09 -20.09 80.79
CA ASN A 789 34.73 -21.26 81.39
C ASN A 789 35.97 -21.73 80.60
N GLN A 790 37.14 -21.74 81.25
CA GLN A 790 38.42 -22.14 80.64
C GLN A 790 38.55 -23.65 80.46
N GLU A 791 37.96 -24.45 81.34
CA GLU A 791 37.96 -25.91 81.23
C GLU A 791 37.13 -26.35 80.02
N PHE A 792 35.95 -25.73 79.83
CA PHE A 792 35.10 -26.00 78.68
C PHE A 792 35.73 -25.57 77.36
N LYS A 793 36.41 -24.41 77.32
CA LYS A 793 37.20 -23.97 76.14
C LYS A 793 38.24 -24.99 75.71
N THR A 794 39.01 -25.52 76.67
CA THR A 794 40.07 -26.50 76.43
C THR A 794 39.51 -27.80 75.85
N LYS A 795 38.31 -28.21 76.26
CA LYS A 795 37.61 -29.42 75.78
C LYS A 795 37.09 -29.32 74.33
N ILE A 796 36.82 -28.10 73.84
CA ILE A 796 36.21 -27.87 72.52
C ILE A 796 37.26 -27.55 71.43
N LEU A 797 38.47 -27.15 71.81
CA LEU A 797 39.56 -26.77 70.91
C LEU A 797 39.83 -27.80 69.78
N ASP A 798 39.68 -29.10 70.07
CA ASP A 798 39.93 -30.18 69.11
C ASP A 798 38.78 -30.43 68.11
N LYS A 799 37.62 -29.75 68.25
CA LYS A 799 36.39 -30.06 67.50
C LYS A 799 36.07 -29.11 66.34
N ASN A 800 36.96 -28.17 66.01
CA ASN A 800 36.79 -27.18 64.92
C ASN A 800 35.48 -26.36 65.04
N ILE A 801 35.07 -25.99 66.25
CA ILE A 801 33.91 -25.12 66.52
C ILE A 801 34.43 -23.77 67.02
N ARG A 802 33.80 -22.66 66.60
CA ARG A 802 34.22 -21.31 67.00
C ARG A 802 33.77 -21.00 68.42
N ILE A 803 34.68 -20.49 69.24
CA ILE A 803 34.42 -20.11 70.64
C ILE A 803 34.75 -18.64 70.85
N ILE A 804 33.89 -17.93 71.59
CA ILE A 804 34.05 -16.52 71.94
C ILE A 804 33.86 -16.35 73.46
N ASP A 805 34.67 -15.51 74.08
CA ASP A 805 34.50 -15.08 75.48
C ASP A 805 33.61 -13.82 75.57
N LEU A 806 33.03 -13.57 76.75
CA LEU A 806 32.08 -12.46 76.93
C LEU A 806 32.70 -11.09 76.62
N ASP A 807 33.96 -10.86 77.01
CA ASP A 807 34.65 -9.60 76.76
C ASP A 807 34.90 -9.34 75.27
N LYS A 808 35.25 -10.37 74.49
CA LYS A 808 35.39 -10.26 73.04
C LYS A 808 34.03 -10.12 72.37
N LEU A 809 32.99 -10.80 72.84
CA LEU A 809 31.62 -10.63 72.32
C LEU A 809 31.18 -9.17 72.44
N ILE A 810 31.37 -8.56 73.63
CA ILE A 810 31.04 -7.15 73.88
C ILE A 810 31.85 -6.22 72.97
N LYS A 811 33.15 -6.48 72.77
CA LYS A 811 34.00 -5.71 71.85
C LYS A 811 33.58 -5.84 70.38
N MET A 812 33.18 -7.05 69.95
CA MET A 812 32.69 -7.30 68.59
C MET A 812 31.37 -6.58 68.32
N LYS A 813 30.44 -6.59 69.29
CA LYS A 813 29.13 -5.93 69.13
C LYS A 813 29.20 -4.40 69.32
N SER A 814 30.13 -3.87 70.14
CA SER A 814 30.32 -2.42 70.32
C SER A 814 31.03 -1.71 69.15
N LYS A 815 31.90 -2.40 68.40
CA LYS A 815 32.50 -1.85 67.17
C LYS A 815 31.49 -1.60 66.04
N ASN A 816 30.33 -2.25 66.05
CA ASN A 816 29.27 -2.06 65.06
C ASN A 816 28.35 -0.84 65.34
N TYR A 817 28.44 -0.21 66.52
CA TYR A 817 27.59 0.92 66.92
C TYR A 817 28.22 2.30 66.68
N GLY A 818 29.32 2.38 65.92
CA GLY A 818 30.17 3.57 65.82
C GLY A 818 30.37 4.16 64.42
N ILE A 819 29.38 4.15 63.50
CA ILE A 819 29.39 5.01 62.29
C ILE A 819 27.95 5.40 61.92
N ASN A 820 27.50 6.61 62.32
CA ASN A 820 26.68 7.55 61.52
C ASN A 820 26.07 8.67 62.40
N VAL A 821 26.86 9.72 62.69
CA VAL A 821 26.34 11.06 62.96
C VAL A 821 27.22 12.09 62.23
N LYS A 822 26.81 12.40 60.99
CA LYS A 822 27.05 13.60 60.15
C LYS A 822 25.91 13.56 59.13
N ASP A 823 25.14 14.57 58.77
CA ASP A 823 25.10 16.02 58.98
C ASP A 823 23.61 16.40 58.70
N LYS A 824 22.96 17.10 59.64
CA LYS A 824 22.47 18.50 59.51
C LYS A 824 21.21 18.77 58.66
N SER A 825 20.25 19.38 59.36
CA SER A 825 19.56 20.64 59.03
C SER A 825 18.60 20.74 57.85
N ASN A 826 17.45 21.33 58.18
CA ASN A 826 16.49 22.07 57.35
C ASN A 826 15.45 21.26 56.57
N ASP A 827 14.25 21.16 57.17
CA ASP A 827 13.09 21.83 56.56
C ASP A 827 11.96 22.00 57.59
N LYS A 828 11.82 23.23 58.14
CA LYS A 828 10.60 23.70 58.80
C LYS A 828 9.80 24.53 57.79
N MET A 829 8.56 24.11 57.56
CA MET A 829 7.44 24.89 56.98
C MET A 829 7.70 25.64 55.65
N ASN A 830 7.25 25.05 54.53
CA ASN A 830 6.42 25.77 53.55
C ASN A 830 5.80 24.84 52.50
N LYS A 831 4.50 24.54 52.66
CA LYS A 831 3.53 24.49 51.55
C LYS A 831 2.10 24.29 52.08
N GLN A 832 1.49 25.38 52.52
CA GLN A 832 0.10 25.68 52.16
C GLN A 832 0.10 26.84 51.16
N LYS A 833 0.21 26.51 49.87
CA LYS A 833 -0.40 27.21 48.72
C LYS A 833 0.09 26.58 47.41
N TYR A 834 -0.49 25.44 47.09
CA TYR A 834 -1.13 25.22 45.79
C TYR A 834 -2.41 24.43 46.09
N LYS A 835 -3.50 25.17 46.33
CA LYS A 835 -4.88 24.67 46.26
C LYS A 835 -5.50 25.31 45.03
N LYS A 836 -6.17 24.48 44.21
CA LYS A 836 -7.13 24.75 43.12
C LYS A 836 -6.63 24.58 41.67
N LYS A 837 -7.54 23.92 40.93
CA LYS A 837 -7.61 23.56 39.51
C LYS A 837 -6.98 22.20 39.20
N ASN A 838 -7.69 21.20 38.68
CA ASN A 838 -9.06 21.07 38.20
C ASN A 838 -9.37 19.56 38.10
N LYS A 839 -10.64 19.20 38.31
CA LYS A 839 -11.33 18.00 37.80
C LYS A 839 -10.71 16.62 38.06
#